data_AF-A0A660RSC7-F1
#
_entry.id   AF-A0A660RSC7-F1
#
_cell.length_a   1.000
_cell.length_b   1.000
_cell.length_c   1.000
_cell.angle_alpha   90.00
_cell.angle_beta   90.00
_cell.angle_gamma   90.00
#
_symmetry.space_group_name_H-M   'P 1'
#
loop_
_entity.id
_entity.type
_entity.pdbx_description
1 polymer ?
#
loop_
_entity_poly.entity_id
_entity_poly.type
_entity_poly.pdbx_seq_one_letter_code
_entity_poly.pdbx_strand_id
1 'polypeptide(L)'
;MIVSEALRANLEATAVRELVFDSRFQVLRDAVKDYHGIIKALDSLLFELHHPFRNWEVVIRELRSFSLKNLSAYSRSSQGPEAIKVLLGTFFDIISEVPDENQKTEAVNGILAFLEKIIQKADTEKLLTILPDIEHAFRRLNESDALVIKAVARSCHPVSRLIQNISNRLKGQEISPGLWDAAGRLLIKVRESTFQYWLGQEDPEIWLNRTVEQFSIEPDPENLEKTLRLIKPVSHRQLKSFLEDLEIEKKTSLNEKKALDLARRPGHLDIVNQYRKIVRELARLSCQILSVSSKEQSSPNQETGLYSLLPFHFIEMEGLSAIHEEVLRQINRSLLHLIRTADQERLQEILSRSFALLKQQVGNFPRTALQCIEALGSEVVRRDDTRLIEIFLSQVIHFGFQPPGIKGVDTEWHILNNPAHLQNIRVWLKFAEQKTSVCGTLLSALIINLKLAGTCIRDTDLFQKDVSRLLNCDIEQNYNLVKQLAKILPVYFNEIGAEGLLRDVSTELDEISHRKDILIHFLRKQSHVESNNRIVDFIEAILCFWFGRQKDILEPFLPPEILEQVSGHGPFVDHVHRLVRHLADVLDIKRFTHSVDTLLDLKQDRLSQILSQIPDVPPQEKRRVELLIRMYRLEVHKYKLGTQEIRHHLEEARNQGFEGLDKVLEVLDVDDDPERCLEVILDQLDALKGIILSKERFEIREDIYHKR
;
A
#
# COMPACT_ATOMS: atom_id res chain seq x y z
N MET A 1 7.75 -18.11 -37.74
CA MET A 1 7.98 -17.97 -36.29
C MET A 1 9.48 -18.17 -36.05
N ILE A 2 10.23 -17.09 -35.90
CA ILE A 2 11.66 -17.15 -35.56
C ILE A 2 11.76 -16.53 -34.17
N VAL A 3 11.87 -17.40 -33.17
CA VAL A 3 12.12 -17.01 -31.78
C VAL A 3 13.50 -16.36 -31.75
N SER A 4 13.59 -15.11 -31.29
CA SER A 4 14.85 -14.36 -31.17
C SER A 4 15.90 -15.25 -30.50
N GLU A 5 17.06 -15.43 -31.13
CA GLU A 5 18.15 -16.26 -30.59
C GLU A 5 18.55 -15.82 -29.18
N ALA A 6 18.40 -14.55 -28.82
CA ALA A 6 18.70 -14.05 -27.46
C ALA A 6 17.61 -14.42 -26.43
N LEU A 7 16.33 -14.36 -26.80
CA LEU A 7 15.22 -14.77 -25.91
C LEU A 7 15.12 -16.29 -25.84
N ARG A 8 15.38 -16.97 -26.95
CA ARG A 8 15.51 -18.43 -27.01
C ARG A 8 16.72 -18.88 -26.23
N ALA A 9 17.86 -18.18 -26.31
CA ALA A 9 19.04 -18.48 -25.48
C ALA A 9 18.79 -18.17 -24.01
N ASN A 10 18.08 -17.10 -23.64
CA ASN A 10 17.74 -16.83 -22.24
C ASN A 10 16.72 -17.85 -21.71
N LEU A 11 15.65 -18.15 -22.45
CA LEU A 11 14.67 -19.17 -22.08
C LEU A 11 15.25 -20.59 -22.17
N GLU A 12 16.18 -20.91 -23.07
CA GLU A 12 16.89 -22.20 -23.07
C GLU A 12 17.97 -22.25 -21.98
N ALA A 13 18.56 -21.12 -21.58
CA ALA A 13 19.50 -21.02 -20.47
C ALA A 13 18.82 -21.01 -19.09
N THR A 14 17.55 -20.60 -19.00
CA THR A 14 16.77 -20.58 -17.74
C THR A 14 15.67 -21.64 -17.67
N ALA A 15 15.23 -22.25 -18.78
CA ALA A 15 14.29 -23.36 -18.77
C ALA A 15 14.96 -24.65 -18.31
N VAL A 16 14.93 -24.87 -17.00
CA VAL A 16 15.25 -26.18 -16.45
C VAL A 16 14.05 -27.11 -16.67
N ARG A 17 14.14 -27.97 -17.68
CA ARG A 17 13.07 -28.94 -18.02
C ARG A 17 12.98 -30.12 -17.07
N GLU A 18 14.07 -30.44 -16.36
CA GLU A 18 14.10 -31.45 -15.30
C GLU A 18 14.94 -30.93 -14.13
N LEU A 19 14.27 -30.57 -13.04
CA LEU A 19 14.94 -30.32 -11.77
C LEU A 19 15.13 -31.66 -11.06
N VAL A 20 16.39 -32.05 -10.84
CA VAL A 20 16.71 -33.17 -9.96
C VAL A 20 16.49 -32.68 -8.53
N PHE A 21 15.35 -33.03 -7.94
CA PHE A 21 15.08 -32.75 -6.55
C PHE A 21 16.06 -33.52 -5.67
N ASP A 22 16.60 -32.86 -4.65
CA ASP A 22 17.40 -33.54 -3.63
C ASP A 22 16.58 -34.70 -3.02
N SER A 23 17.20 -35.89 -2.97
CA SER A 23 16.56 -37.12 -2.48
C SER A 23 16.06 -36.99 -1.03
N ARG A 24 16.60 -36.04 -0.25
CA ARG A 24 16.12 -35.71 1.09
C ARG A 24 14.66 -35.27 1.13
N PHE A 25 14.09 -34.76 0.03
CA PHE A 25 12.69 -34.33 -0.05
C PHE A 25 11.71 -35.47 -0.35
N GLN A 26 12.19 -36.67 -0.69
CA GLN A 26 11.33 -37.82 -0.95
C GLN A 26 10.48 -38.18 0.27
N VAL A 27 11.04 -38.03 1.47
CA VAL A 27 10.32 -38.26 2.73
C VAL A 27 9.10 -37.35 2.91
N LEU A 28 9.15 -36.12 2.37
CA LEU A 28 8.01 -35.21 2.37
C LEU A 28 6.92 -35.71 1.42
N ARG A 29 7.30 -36.11 0.21
CA ARG A 29 6.36 -36.67 -0.78
C ARG A 29 5.67 -37.92 -0.23
N ASP A 30 6.43 -38.83 0.37
CA ASP A 30 5.90 -40.05 0.97
C ASP A 30 4.97 -39.74 2.16
N ALA A 31 5.28 -38.71 2.95
CA ALA A 31 4.47 -38.29 4.09
C ALA A 31 3.11 -37.69 3.69
N VAL A 32 2.96 -37.17 2.47
CA VAL A 32 1.72 -36.54 1.98
C VAL A 32 1.13 -37.22 0.75
N LYS A 33 1.59 -38.42 0.40
CA LYS A 33 1.23 -39.15 -0.83
C LYS A 33 -0.28 -39.33 -1.07
N ASP A 34 -1.07 -39.37 0.00
CA ASP A 34 -2.53 -39.55 -0.06
C ASP A 34 -3.29 -38.21 -0.24
N TYR A 35 -2.57 -37.07 -0.30
CA TYR A 35 -3.13 -35.72 -0.38
C TYR A 35 -2.69 -34.99 -1.65
N HIS A 36 -3.41 -35.21 -2.77
CA HIS A 36 -3.09 -34.62 -4.08
C HIS A 36 -2.86 -33.10 -4.07
N GLY A 37 -3.67 -32.35 -3.31
CA GLY A 37 -3.51 -30.88 -3.19
C GLY A 37 -2.23 -30.47 -2.48
N ILE A 38 -1.77 -31.25 -1.49
CA ILE A 38 -0.53 -31.00 -0.75
C ILE A 38 0.68 -31.38 -1.59
N ILE A 39 0.60 -32.48 -2.36
CA ILE A 39 1.66 -32.86 -3.32
C ILE A 39 1.87 -31.75 -4.34
N LYS A 40 0.80 -31.21 -4.92
CA LYS A 40 0.92 -30.10 -5.88
C LYS A 40 1.61 -28.87 -5.27
N ALA A 41 1.28 -28.53 -4.02
CA ALA A 41 1.93 -27.44 -3.31
C ALA A 41 3.40 -27.74 -2.98
N LEU A 42 3.73 -28.99 -2.64
CA LEU A 42 5.11 -29.44 -2.42
C LEU A 42 5.92 -29.38 -3.71
N ASP A 43 5.37 -29.84 -4.83
CA ASP A 43 6.06 -29.83 -6.12
C ASP A 43 6.33 -28.40 -6.61
N SER A 44 5.38 -27.48 -6.39
CA SER A 44 5.58 -26.04 -6.63
C SER A 44 6.75 -25.49 -5.81
N LEU A 45 6.74 -25.75 -4.49
CA LEU A 45 7.80 -25.32 -3.59
C LEU A 45 9.16 -25.88 -3.99
N LEU A 46 9.23 -27.18 -4.32
CA LEU A 46 10.48 -27.84 -4.71
C LEU A 46 10.99 -27.31 -6.05
N PHE A 47 10.08 -27.00 -6.98
CA PHE A 47 10.42 -26.39 -8.26
C PHE A 47 11.08 -25.02 -8.04
N GLU A 48 10.44 -24.13 -7.27
CA GLU A 48 10.98 -22.80 -6.96
C GLU A 48 12.30 -22.88 -6.18
N LEU A 49 12.41 -23.80 -5.22
CA LEU A 49 13.60 -23.95 -4.37
C LEU A 49 14.86 -24.34 -5.16
N HIS A 50 14.71 -25.20 -6.18
CA HIS A 50 15.83 -25.70 -7.00
C HIS A 50 16.02 -24.89 -8.29
N HIS A 51 15.21 -23.85 -8.53
CA HIS A 51 15.33 -23.02 -9.73
C HIS A 51 16.68 -22.27 -9.73
N PRO A 52 17.48 -22.29 -10.82
CA PRO A 52 18.79 -21.63 -10.87
C PRO A 52 18.73 -20.11 -10.62
N PHE A 53 17.59 -19.50 -10.94
CA PHE A 53 17.28 -18.08 -10.74
C PHE A 53 16.12 -17.90 -9.76
N ARG A 54 16.11 -18.68 -8.67
CA ARG A 54 15.03 -18.68 -7.68
C ARG A 54 14.73 -17.29 -7.12
N ASN A 55 13.44 -16.95 -7.05
CA ASN A 55 12.97 -15.77 -6.34
C ASN A 55 12.83 -16.11 -4.85
N TRP A 56 13.76 -15.64 -4.03
CA TRP A 56 13.79 -15.92 -2.59
C TRP A 56 12.54 -15.50 -1.84
N GLU A 57 11.89 -14.41 -2.23
CA GLU A 57 10.64 -13.96 -1.61
C GLU A 57 9.53 -15.01 -1.81
N VAL A 58 9.42 -15.55 -3.02
CA VAL A 58 8.47 -16.62 -3.35
C VAL A 58 8.82 -17.89 -2.57
N VAL A 59 10.08 -18.32 -2.61
CA VAL A 59 10.54 -19.55 -1.92
C VAL A 59 10.26 -19.49 -0.40
N ILE A 60 10.61 -18.37 0.26
CA ILE A 60 10.38 -18.21 1.70
C ILE A 60 8.88 -18.23 2.02
N ARG A 61 8.07 -17.52 1.22
CA ARG A 61 6.61 -17.47 1.39
C ARG A 61 5.98 -18.86 1.21
N GLU A 62 6.39 -19.60 0.19
CA GLU A 62 5.87 -20.94 -0.09
C GLU A 62 6.32 -21.95 0.98
N LEU A 63 7.59 -21.93 1.40
CA LEU A 63 8.09 -22.80 2.45
C LEU A 63 7.36 -22.56 3.77
N ARG A 64 7.20 -21.28 4.16
CA ARG A 64 6.41 -20.89 5.35
C ARG A 64 4.96 -21.34 5.22
N SER A 65 4.32 -21.11 4.08
CA SER A 65 2.93 -21.53 3.84
C SER A 65 2.78 -23.05 3.93
N PHE A 66 3.66 -23.81 3.27
CA PHE A 66 3.64 -25.26 3.23
C PHE A 66 3.87 -25.88 4.61
N SER A 67 4.98 -25.49 5.27
CA SER A 67 5.35 -26.00 6.60
C SER A 67 4.25 -25.74 7.63
N LEU A 68 3.66 -24.54 7.64
CA LEU A 68 2.60 -24.20 8.56
C LEU A 68 1.29 -24.89 8.20
N LYS A 69 0.74 -24.70 7.00
CA LYS A 69 -0.62 -25.16 6.65
C LYS A 69 -0.76 -26.67 6.69
N ASN A 70 0.30 -27.40 6.31
CA ASN A 70 0.23 -28.85 6.09
C ASN A 70 0.75 -29.69 7.25
N LEU A 71 1.12 -29.08 8.39
CA LEU A 71 1.69 -29.78 9.55
C LEU A 71 0.91 -31.02 9.95
N SER A 72 -0.42 -30.92 10.06
CA SER A 72 -1.25 -32.06 10.46
C SER A 72 -1.23 -33.23 9.46
N ALA A 73 -0.95 -32.97 8.19
CA ALA A 73 -0.93 -34.00 7.15
C ALA A 73 0.34 -34.84 7.23
N TYR A 74 1.52 -34.20 7.14
CA TYR A 74 2.78 -34.94 7.20
C TYR A 74 3.12 -35.43 8.61
N SER A 75 2.67 -34.75 9.68
CA SER A 75 2.91 -35.24 11.06
C SER A 75 2.13 -36.52 11.37
N ARG A 76 1.06 -36.84 10.66
CA ARG A 76 0.29 -38.08 10.84
C ARG A 76 0.99 -39.31 10.28
N SER A 77 1.82 -39.12 9.25
CA SER A 77 2.62 -40.19 8.65
C SER A 77 3.66 -40.73 9.62
N SER A 78 4.07 -41.99 9.42
CA SER A 78 5.23 -42.58 10.10
C SER A 78 6.54 -41.84 9.78
N GLN A 79 6.59 -41.13 8.64
CA GLN A 79 7.70 -40.29 8.20
C GLN A 79 7.67 -38.86 8.77
N GLY A 80 6.68 -38.54 9.62
CA GLY A 80 6.45 -37.18 10.14
C GLY A 80 7.67 -36.52 10.81
N PRO A 81 8.42 -37.21 11.71
CA PRO A 81 9.60 -36.63 12.33
C PRO A 81 10.69 -36.25 11.31
N GLU A 82 11.02 -37.14 10.37
CA GLU A 82 12.06 -36.86 9.36
C GLU A 82 11.59 -35.78 8.36
N ALA A 83 10.29 -35.75 8.01
CA ALA A 83 9.68 -34.67 7.25
C ALA A 83 9.87 -33.29 7.93
N ILE A 84 9.63 -33.21 9.24
CA ILE A 84 9.82 -31.97 10.01
C ILE A 84 11.28 -31.55 10.03
N LYS A 85 12.20 -32.50 10.26
CA LYS A 85 13.63 -32.27 10.23
C LYS A 85 14.12 -31.73 8.89
N VAL A 86 13.63 -32.27 7.76
CA VAL A 86 13.96 -31.77 6.41
C VAL A 86 13.46 -30.34 6.22
N LEU A 87 12.24 -30.02 6.66
CA LEU A 87 11.72 -28.65 6.59
C LEU A 87 12.52 -27.67 7.46
N LEU A 88 12.88 -28.07 8.69
CA LEU A 88 13.76 -27.26 9.57
C LEU A 88 15.13 -27.03 8.92
N GLY A 89 15.73 -28.08 8.35
CA GLY A 89 16.98 -27.98 7.60
C GLY A 89 16.87 -27.01 6.42
N THR A 90 15.80 -27.11 5.64
CA THR A 90 15.55 -26.23 4.49
C THR A 90 15.44 -24.76 4.88
N PHE A 91 14.78 -24.45 6.00
CA PHE A 91 14.77 -23.07 6.51
C PHE A 91 16.18 -22.55 6.81
N PHE A 92 17.03 -23.37 7.43
CA PHE A 92 18.40 -22.96 7.70
C PHE A 92 19.25 -22.81 6.44
N ASP A 93 19.08 -23.68 5.45
CA ASP A 93 19.76 -23.56 4.16
C ASP A 93 19.42 -22.21 3.51
N ILE A 94 18.13 -21.85 3.51
CA ILE A 94 17.65 -20.54 3.02
C ILE A 94 18.25 -19.39 3.84
N ILE A 95 18.24 -19.47 5.18
CA ILE A 95 18.82 -18.43 6.04
C ILE A 95 20.31 -18.20 5.73
N SER A 96 21.04 -19.25 5.35
CA SER A 96 22.46 -19.17 4.98
C SER A 96 22.70 -18.66 3.56
N GLU A 97 21.80 -18.94 2.60
CA GLU A 97 22.00 -18.65 1.17
C GLU A 97 21.41 -17.32 0.71
N VAL A 98 20.39 -16.80 1.40
CA VAL A 98 19.71 -15.55 1.01
C VAL A 98 20.62 -14.33 1.22
N PRO A 99 20.85 -13.51 0.18
CA PRO A 99 21.71 -12.33 0.29
C PRO A 99 21.02 -11.12 0.95
N ASP A 100 19.71 -10.97 0.77
CA ASP A 100 18.95 -9.82 1.29
C ASP A 100 18.62 -9.97 2.78
N GLU A 101 18.87 -8.91 3.56
CA GLU A 101 18.68 -8.94 5.03
C GLU A 101 17.20 -9.03 5.45
N ASN A 102 16.28 -8.44 4.68
CA ASN A 102 14.85 -8.49 4.99
C ASN A 102 14.30 -9.88 4.70
N GLN A 103 14.65 -10.47 3.56
CA GLN A 103 14.29 -11.84 3.22
C GLN A 103 14.87 -12.84 4.24
N LYS A 104 16.12 -12.64 4.69
CA LYS A 104 16.71 -13.44 5.77
C LYS A 104 15.91 -13.33 7.07
N THR A 105 15.48 -12.11 7.42
CA THR A 105 14.61 -11.88 8.59
C THR A 105 13.27 -12.62 8.45
N GLU A 106 12.66 -12.62 7.27
CA GLU A 106 11.42 -13.36 7.00
C GLU A 106 11.60 -14.88 7.08
N ALA A 107 12.74 -15.42 6.61
CA ALA A 107 13.08 -16.83 6.76
C ALA A 107 13.23 -17.23 8.25
N VAL A 108 13.89 -16.38 9.07
CA VAL A 108 14.00 -16.56 10.53
C VAL A 108 12.62 -16.51 11.21
N ASN A 109 11.77 -15.57 10.82
CA ASN A 109 10.38 -15.53 11.30
C ASN A 109 9.60 -16.78 10.89
N GLY A 110 9.89 -17.33 9.71
CA GLY A 110 9.31 -18.58 9.20
C GLY A 110 9.66 -19.79 10.07
N ILE A 111 10.94 -20.00 10.37
CA ILE A 111 11.37 -21.13 11.19
C ILE A 111 10.88 -21.03 12.63
N LEU A 112 10.86 -19.83 13.24
CA LEU A 112 10.34 -19.63 14.59
C LEU A 112 8.83 -19.87 14.67
N ALA A 113 8.07 -19.40 13.66
CA ALA A 113 6.65 -19.72 13.54
C ALA A 113 6.41 -21.22 13.40
N PHE A 114 7.26 -21.90 12.64
CA PHE A 114 7.16 -23.33 12.42
C PHE A 114 7.46 -24.13 13.70
N LEU A 115 8.52 -23.79 14.42
CA LEU A 115 8.85 -24.34 15.74
C LEU A 115 7.68 -24.14 16.72
N GLU A 116 7.12 -22.94 16.80
CA GLU A 116 5.96 -22.68 17.65
C GLU A 116 4.77 -23.59 17.27
N LYS A 117 4.50 -23.74 15.97
CA LYS A 117 3.39 -24.57 15.50
C LYS A 117 3.60 -26.05 15.81
N ILE A 118 4.82 -26.58 15.66
CA ILE A 118 5.18 -27.95 16.06
C ILE A 118 4.89 -28.15 17.54
N ILE A 119 5.44 -27.27 18.39
CA ILE A 119 5.29 -27.32 19.86
C ILE A 119 3.82 -27.23 20.28
N GLN A 120 2.98 -26.49 19.56
CA GLN A 120 1.57 -26.32 19.89
C GLN A 120 0.65 -27.44 19.36
N LYS A 121 0.97 -28.05 18.21
CA LYS A 121 0.01 -28.87 17.45
C LYS A 121 0.43 -30.32 17.22
N ALA A 122 1.72 -30.67 17.27
CA ALA A 122 2.16 -32.07 17.06
C ALA A 122 1.73 -32.95 18.24
N ASP A 123 1.25 -34.18 18.03
CA ASP A 123 0.85 -35.08 19.14
C ASP A 123 2.00 -35.26 20.17
N THR A 124 1.69 -35.42 21.47
CA THR A 124 2.72 -35.45 22.54
C THR A 124 3.80 -36.52 22.30
N GLU A 125 3.42 -37.73 21.93
CA GLU A 125 4.36 -38.83 21.63
C GLU A 125 5.29 -38.48 20.46
N LYS A 126 4.75 -37.84 19.41
CA LYS A 126 5.54 -37.39 18.26
C LYS A 126 6.40 -36.18 18.59
N LEU A 127 5.91 -35.28 19.44
CA LEU A 127 6.70 -34.14 19.90
C LEU A 127 7.96 -34.62 20.63
N LEU A 128 7.85 -35.66 21.47
CA LEU A 128 8.99 -36.28 22.14
C LEU A 128 10.03 -36.81 21.13
N THR A 129 9.61 -37.39 20.00
CA THR A 129 10.55 -37.86 18.97
C THR A 129 11.20 -36.74 18.16
N ILE A 130 10.58 -35.55 18.12
CA ILE A 130 11.06 -34.36 17.40
C ILE A 130 11.93 -33.45 18.29
N LEU A 131 11.93 -33.64 19.62
CA LEU A 131 12.73 -32.81 20.53
C LEU A 131 14.21 -32.69 20.16
N PRO A 132 14.91 -33.76 19.69
CA PRO A 132 16.30 -33.64 19.25
C PRO A 132 16.48 -32.67 18.08
N ASP A 133 15.52 -32.60 17.15
CA ASP A 133 15.55 -31.67 16.01
C ASP A 133 15.27 -30.22 16.45
N ILE A 134 14.39 -30.03 17.44
CA ILE A 134 14.17 -28.72 18.06
C ILE A 134 15.41 -28.26 18.82
N GLU A 135 16.05 -29.16 19.57
CA GLU A 135 17.34 -28.90 20.25
C GLU A 135 18.41 -28.50 19.24
N HIS A 136 18.53 -29.23 18.14
CA HIS A 136 19.47 -28.91 17.05
C HIS A 136 19.15 -27.55 16.42
N ALA A 137 17.88 -27.23 16.19
CA ALA A 137 17.47 -25.93 15.68
C ALA A 137 17.85 -24.78 16.64
N PHE A 138 17.68 -24.96 17.95
CA PHE A 138 18.12 -23.96 18.92
C PHE A 138 19.64 -23.76 18.90
N ARG A 139 20.42 -24.83 18.77
CA ARG A 139 21.89 -24.74 18.63
C ARG A 139 22.30 -24.00 17.35
N ARG A 140 21.72 -24.35 16.20
CA ARG A 140 22.00 -23.68 14.93
C ARG A 140 21.66 -22.19 14.96
N LEU A 141 20.49 -21.82 15.53
CA LEU A 141 20.14 -20.41 15.73
C LEU A 141 21.15 -19.72 16.65
N ASN A 142 21.60 -20.38 17.72
CA ASN A 142 22.59 -19.82 18.64
C ASN A 142 23.97 -19.63 17.99
N GLU A 143 24.36 -20.50 17.07
CA GLU A 143 25.62 -20.43 16.32
C GLU A 143 25.58 -19.44 15.14
N SER A 144 24.40 -18.92 14.81
CA SER A 144 24.21 -17.99 13.68
C SER A 144 24.84 -16.62 13.94
N ASP A 145 25.00 -15.86 12.85
CA ASP A 145 25.53 -14.51 12.84
C ASP A 145 24.66 -13.50 13.61
N ALA A 146 25.17 -12.27 13.78
CA ALA A 146 24.49 -11.22 14.53
C ALA A 146 23.16 -10.76 13.90
N LEU A 147 23.03 -10.85 12.56
CA LEU A 147 21.80 -10.47 11.86
C LEU A 147 20.68 -11.46 12.16
N VAL A 148 20.98 -12.77 12.11
CA VAL A 148 20.02 -13.82 12.48
C VAL A 148 19.59 -13.68 13.94
N ILE A 149 20.54 -13.44 14.86
CA ILE A 149 20.21 -13.24 16.28
C ILE A 149 19.32 -12.01 16.48
N LYS A 150 19.58 -10.90 15.78
CA LYS A 150 18.74 -9.70 15.79
C LYS A 150 17.32 -10.02 15.28
N ALA A 151 17.20 -10.80 14.21
CA ALA A 151 15.90 -11.26 13.68
C ALA A 151 15.16 -12.15 14.69
N VAL A 152 15.84 -13.11 15.33
CA VAL A 152 15.26 -13.95 16.39
C VAL A 152 14.78 -13.09 17.57
N ALA A 153 15.56 -12.09 17.96
CA ALA A 153 15.21 -11.18 19.05
C ALA A 153 13.95 -10.36 18.79
N ARG A 154 13.74 -9.91 17.55
CA ARG A 154 12.62 -9.06 17.14
C ARG A 154 11.38 -9.84 16.68
N SER A 155 11.46 -11.18 16.59
CA SER A 155 10.37 -12.00 16.06
C SER A 155 9.08 -11.94 16.89
N CYS A 156 7.93 -12.02 16.22
CA CYS A 156 6.62 -12.21 16.84
C CYS A 156 6.41 -13.61 17.45
N HIS A 157 7.39 -14.51 17.31
CA HIS A 157 7.40 -15.86 17.86
C HIS A 157 8.58 -16.02 18.85
N PRO A 158 8.51 -15.43 20.06
CA PRO A 158 9.68 -15.33 20.95
C PRO A 158 10.12 -16.70 21.48
N VAL A 159 11.45 -16.89 21.55
CA VAL A 159 12.06 -18.11 22.11
C VAL A 159 11.58 -18.38 23.54
N SER A 160 11.36 -17.34 24.35
CA SER A 160 10.80 -17.47 25.72
C SER A 160 9.45 -18.18 25.72
N ARG A 161 8.59 -17.90 24.74
CA ARG A 161 7.28 -18.55 24.59
C ARG A 161 7.43 -20.01 24.16
N LEU A 162 8.39 -20.31 23.29
CA LEU A 162 8.69 -21.69 22.88
C LEU A 162 9.09 -22.53 24.10
N ILE A 163 10.03 -22.03 24.91
CA ILE A 163 10.50 -22.68 26.15
C ILE A 163 9.34 -22.93 27.12
N GLN A 164 8.54 -21.90 27.38
CA GLN A 164 7.37 -22.01 28.26
C GLN A 164 6.35 -23.03 27.74
N ASN A 165 6.06 -23.03 26.44
CA ASN A 165 5.12 -23.96 25.83
C ASN A 165 5.63 -25.41 25.92
N ILE A 166 6.93 -25.67 25.69
CA ILE A 166 7.53 -27.00 25.84
C ILE A 166 7.38 -27.49 27.29
N SER A 167 7.80 -26.69 28.28
CA SER A 167 7.72 -27.06 29.70
C SER A 167 6.28 -27.34 30.15
N ASN A 168 5.34 -26.46 29.77
CA ASN A 168 3.93 -26.63 30.13
C ASN A 168 3.31 -27.88 29.49
N ARG A 169 3.66 -28.17 28.23
CA ARG A 169 3.06 -29.27 27.48
C ARG A 169 3.61 -30.63 27.85
N LEU A 170 4.89 -30.70 28.20
CA LEU A 170 5.59 -31.94 28.53
C LEU A 170 5.83 -32.09 30.04
N LYS A 171 5.01 -31.42 30.86
CA LYS A 171 5.11 -31.48 32.31
C LYS A 171 5.08 -32.92 32.82
N GLY A 172 6.12 -33.31 33.54
CA GLY A 172 6.27 -34.67 34.10
C GLY A 172 6.87 -35.70 33.15
N GLN A 173 7.25 -35.32 31.92
CA GLN A 173 8.03 -36.16 31.01
C GLN A 173 9.52 -35.94 31.25
N GLU A 174 10.32 -37.00 31.06
CA GLU A 174 11.78 -36.87 31.08
C GLU A 174 12.29 -36.25 29.77
N ILE A 175 12.90 -35.07 29.88
CA ILE A 175 13.43 -34.31 28.74
C ILE A 175 14.94 -34.21 28.86
N SER A 176 15.65 -34.39 27.75
CA SER A 176 17.11 -34.23 27.68
C SER A 176 17.55 -32.88 28.26
N PRO A 177 18.52 -32.84 29.19
CA PRO A 177 19.11 -31.60 29.66
C PRO A 177 19.69 -30.74 28.53
N GLY A 178 20.11 -31.36 27.42
CA GLY A 178 20.66 -30.68 26.25
C GLY A 178 19.69 -29.70 25.58
N LEU A 179 18.39 -30.01 25.59
CA LEU A 179 17.35 -29.12 25.05
C LEU A 179 17.27 -27.81 25.84
N TRP A 180 17.25 -27.89 27.17
CA TRP A 180 17.17 -26.74 28.05
C TRP A 180 18.44 -25.89 27.99
N ASP A 181 19.60 -26.54 27.89
CA ASP A 181 20.88 -25.85 27.71
C ASP A 181 20.94 -25.12 26.36
N ALA A 182 20.56 -25.78 25.25
CA ALA A 182 20.50 -25.16 23.93
C ALA A 182 19.53 -23.97 23.87
N ALA A 183 18.32 -24.14 24.39
CA ALA A 183 17.31 -23.09 24.41
C ALA A 183 17.71 -21.92 25.31
N GLY A 184 18.28 -22.22 26.49
CA GLY A 184 18.78 -21.22 27.43
C GLY A 184 19.94 -20.40 26.87
N ARG A 185 20.91 -21.04 26.20
CA ARG A 185 22.03 -20.35 25.53
C ARG A 185 21.55 -19.42 24.42
N LEU A 186 20.66 -19.92 23.55
CA LEU A 186 20.04 -19.09 22.52
C LEU A 186 19.35 -17.88 23.16
N LEU A 187 18.60 -18.08 24.25
CA LEU A 187 17.89 -17.01 24.92
C LEU A 187 18.84 -15.97 25.53
N ILE A 188 19.97 -16.38 26.11
CA ILE A 188 21.00 -15.44 26.58
C ILE A 188 21.50 -14.57 25.43
N LYS A 189 21.93 -15.18 24.31
CA LYS A 189 22.43 -14.45 23.13
C LYS A 189 21.38 -13.49 22.56
N VAL A 190 20.12 -13.91 22.50
CA VAL A 190 18.98 -13.10 22.07
C VAL A 190 18.70 -11.93 23.03
N ARG A 191 18.79 -12.14 24.34
CA ARG A 191 18.57 -11.09 25.35
C ARG A 191 19.70 -10.07 25.35
N GLU A 192 20.94 -10.50 25.17
CA GLU A 192 22.08 -9.59 25.03
C GLU A 192 21.94 -8.70 23.82
N SER A 193 21.63 -9.27 22.66
CA SER A 193 21.34 -8.50 21.45
C SER A 193 20.19 -7.51 21.68
N THR A 194 19.13 -7.92 22.38
CA THR A 194 18.00 -7.05 22.74
C THR A 194 18.44 -5.88 23.60
N PHE A 195 19.15 -6.13 24.71
CA PHE A 195 19.51 -5.09 25.67
C PHE A 195 20.60 -4.16 25.11
N GLN A 196 21.57 -4.67 24.37
CA GLN A 196 22.58 -3.86 23.69
C GLN A 196 21.93 -2.92 22.66
N TYR A 197 20.94 -3.40 21.91
CA TYR A 197 20.18 -2.56 20.99
C TYR A 197 19.52 -1.37 21.72
N TRP A 198 18.81 -1.64 22.82
CA TRP A 198 18.12 -0.58 23.58
C TRP A 198 19.07 0.36 24.31
N LEU A 199 20.20 -0.14 24.82
CA LEU A 199 21.25 0.69 25.43
C LEU A 199 21.97 1.60 24.42
N GLY A 200 21.90 1.27 23.14
CA GLY A 200 22.37 2.13 22.05
C GLY A 200 21.39 3.25 21.68
N GLN A 201 20.16 3.23 22.22
CA GLN A 201 19.22 4.34 22.09
C GLN A 201 19.45 5.36 23.23
N GLU A 202 18.78 6.51 23.20
CA GLU A 202 18.84 7.44 24.33
C GLU A 202 18.01 6.91 25.51
N ASP A 203 18.50 7.13 26.74
CA ASP A 203 17.82 6.66 27.95
C ASP A 203 16.57 7.54 28.21
N PRO A 204 15.35 6.97 28.23
CA PRO A 204 14.13 7.74 28.48
C PRO A 204 14.12 8.42 29.86
N GLU A 205 14.82 7.87 30.86
CA GLU A 205 14.92 8.48 32.20
C GLU A 205 15.81 9.72 32.17
N ILE A 206 16.96 9.64 31.49
CA ILE A 206 17.88 10.77 31.33
C ILE A 206 17.25 11.86 30.48
N TRP A 207 16.58 11.49 29.38
CA TRP A 207 15.89 12.43 28.51
C TRP A 207 14.82 13.22 29.28
N LEU A 208 14.02 12.54 30.11
CA LEU A 208 12.96 13.18 30.90
C LEU A 208 13.55 14.20 31.88
N ASN A 209 14.55 13.80 32.67
CA ASN A 209 15.19 14.66 33.65
C ASN A 209 15.85 15.88 32.99
N ARG A 210 16.58 15.67 31.87
CA ARG A 210 17.19 16.77 31.09
C ARG A 210 16.14 17.76 30.59
N THR A 211 14.99 17.26 30.11
CA THR A 211 13.91 18.12 29.60
C THR A 211 13.27 18.95 30.71
N VAL A 212 13.04 18.35 31.88
CA VAL A 212 12.53 19.07 33.06
C VAL A 212 13.48 20.20 33.46
N GLU A 213 14.79 19.93 33.52
CA GLU A 213 15.82 20.92 33.84
C GLU A 213 15.94 22.02 32.77
N GLN A 214 16.06 21.64 31.50
CA GLN A 214 16.27 22.56 30.37
C GLN A 214 15.14 23.57 30.23
N PHE A 215 13.89 23.13 30.45
CA PHE A 215 12.71 24.00 30.32
C PHE A 215 12.24 24.55 31.67
N SER A 216 12.98 24.30 32.76
CA SER A 216 12.63 24.74 34.12
C SER A 216 11.18 24.43 34.49
N ILE A 217 10.74 23.21 34.16
CA ILE A 217 9.37 22.75 34.39
C ILE A 217 9.27 22.28 35.84
N GLU A 218 8.24 22.70 36.55
CA GLU A 218 7.89 22.18 37.88
C GLU A 218 6.71 21.20 37.74
N PRO A 219 6.95 19.92 37.39
CA PRO A 219 5.87 18.95 37.25
C PRO A 219 5.30 18.59 38.63
N ASP A 220 4.01 18.23 38.67
CA ASP A 220 3.42 17.64 39.86
C ASP A 220 4.26 16.43 40.34
N PRO A 221 4.70 16.41 41.62
CA PRO A 221 5.56 15.35 42.14
C PRO A 221 4.96 13.95 42.01
N GLU A 222 3.64 13.82 42.15
CA GLU A 222 2.95 12.53 42.06
C GLU A 222 2.93 12.01 40.60
N ASN A 223 2.68 12.89 39.64
CA ASN A 223 2.71 12.56 38.21
C ASN A 223 4.14 12.24 37.73
N LEU A 224 5.13 13.00 38.17
CA LEU A 224 6.54 12.72 37.86
C LEU A 224 6.96 11.37 38.43
N GLU A 225 6.63 11.07 39.69
CA GLU A 225 6.95 9.79 40.31
C GLU A 225 6.26 8.61 39.58
N LYS A 226 4.98 8.75 39.24
CA LYS A 226 4.25 7.74 38.43
C LYS A 226 4.94 7.50 37.10
N THR A 227 5.37 8.57 36.41
CA THR A 227 6.04 8.49 35.10
C THR A 227 7.39 7.80 35.22
N LEU A 228 8.22 8.17 36.21
CA LEU A 228 9.52 7.54 36.46
C LEU A 228 9.37 6.05 36.80
N ARG A 229 8.34 5.67 37.58
CA ARG A 229 8.04 4.25 37.86
C ARG A 229 7.69 3.46 36.59
N LEU A 230 7.03 4.08 35.62
CA LEU A 230 6.71 3.45 34.32
C LEU A 230 7.94 3.34 33.41
N ILE A 231 8.85 4.31 33.46
CA ILE A 231 10.09 4.33 32.66
C ILE A 231 11.14 3.38 33.23
N LYS A 232 11.22 3.23 34.55
CA LYS A 232 12.24 2.41 35.24
C LYS A 232 12.53 1.04 34.59
N PRO A 233 11.55 0.23 34.16
CA PRO A 233 11.81 -1.08 33.54
C PRO A 233 12.59 -1.02 32.22
N VAL A 234 12.57 0.12 31.53
CA VAL A 234 13.28 0.36 30.26
C VAL A 234 14.45 1.35 30.40
N SER A 235 14.74 1.82 31.62
CA SER A 235 15.90 2.67 31.91
C SER A 235 17.22 1.94 31.61
N HIS A 236 18.26 2.68 31.25
CA HIS A 236 19.57 2.06 30.99
C HIS A 236 20.14 1.40 32.25
N ARG A 237 19.85 1.94 33.43
CA ARG A 237 20.25 1.34 34.71
C ARG A 237 19.70 -0.09 34.85
N GLN A 238 18.41 -0.28 34.56
CA GLN A 238 17.77 -1.59 34.66
C GLN A 238 18.24 -2.55 33.55
N LEU A 239 18.44 -2.05 32.33
CA LEU A 239 18.95 -2.88 31.23
C LEU A 239 20.39 -3.35 31.48
N LYS A 240 21.24 -2.49 32.06
CA LYS A 240 22.62 -2.84 32.46
C LYS A 240 22.63 -3.92 33.54
N SER A 241 21.78 -3.83 34.57
CA SER A 241 21.72 -4.88 35.60
C SER A 241 21.30 -6.23 35.00
N PHE A 242 20.38 -6.25 34.03
CA PHE A 242 20.03 -7.49 33.34
C PHE A 242 21.18 -8.08 32.51
N LEU A 243 22.03 -7.25 31.91
CA LEU A 243 23.24 -7.72 31.21
C LEU A 243 24.25 -8.35 32.18
N GLU A 244 24.49 -7.71 33.33
CA GLU A 244 25.36 -8.25 34.37
C GLU A 244 24.88 -9.63 34.86
N ASP A 245 23.57 -9.78 35.06
CA ASP A 245 22.97 -11.06 35.44
C ASP A 245 23.12 -12.14 34.34
N LEU A 246 23.16 -11.78 33.06
CA LEU A 246 23.34 -12.74 31.96
C LEU A 246 24.78 -13.26 31.88
N GLU A 247 25.77 -12.42 32.20
CA GLU A 247 27.19 -12.83 32.24
C GLU A 247 27.48 -13.90 33.29
N ILE A 248 26.71 -13.91 34.39
CA ILE A 248 26.77 -14.96 35.40
C ILE A 248 26.20 -16.28 34.85
N GLU A 249 25.03 -16.22 34.21
CA GLU A 249 24.31 -17.40 33.72
C GLU A 249 25.07 -18.11 32.58
N LYS A 250 25.77 -17.36 31.72
CA LYS A 250 26.63 -17.90 30.64
C LYS A 250 27.61 -18.98 31.09
N LYS A 251 28.12 -18.86 32.32
CA LYS A 251 29.19 -19.72 32.86
C LYS A 251 28.64 -20.98 33.53
N THR A 252 27.32 -21.15 33.59
CA THR A 252 26.68 -22.27 34.30
C THR A 252 25.92 -23.18 33.33
N SER A 253 25.72 -24.44 33.71
CA SER A 253 24.79 -25.31 33.01
C SER A 253 23.34 -24.86 33.26
N LEU A 254 22.53 -24.88 32.21
CA LEU A 254 21.15 -24.41 32.24
C LEU A 254 20.21 -25.63 32.24
N ASN A 255 19.52 -25.83 33.36
CA ASN A 255 18.43 -26.80 33.46
C ASN A 255 17.08 -26.14 33.16
N GLU A 256 16.00 -26.92 33.15
CA GLU A 256 14.64 -26.43 32.89
C GLU A 256 14.28 -25.19 33.74
N LYS A 257 14.56 -25.24 35.04
CA LYS A 257 14.24 -24.14 35.97
C LYS A 257 14.95 -22.84 35.57
N LYS A 258 16.26 -22.90 35.29
CA LYS A 258 17.03 -21.74 34.85
C LYS A 258 16.58 -21.23 33.48
N ALA A 259 16.31 -22.12 32.53
CA ALA A 259 15.80 -21.73 31.21
C ALA A 259 14.45 -21.00 31.32
N LEU A 260 13.56 -21.45 32.22
CA LEU A 260 12.29 -20.77 32.50
C LEU A 260 12.47 -19.44 33.21
N ASP A 261 13.40 -19.34 34.16
CA ASP A 261 13.70 -18.08 34.84
C ASP A 261 14.30 -17.04 33.87
N LEU A 262 15.17 -17.46 32.95
CA LEU A 262 15.63 -16.62 31.83
C LEU A 262 14.45 -16.21 30.92
N ALA A 263 13.53 -17.13 30.62
CA ALA A 263 12.37 -16.86 29.76
C ALA A 263 11.40 -15.83 30.35
N ARG A 264 11.41 -15.62 31.67
CA ARG A 264 10.63 -14.57 32.36
C ARG A 264 11.25 -13.17 32.25
N ARG A 265 12.54 -13.06 31.89
CA ARG A 265 13.21 -11.77 31.69
C ARG A 265 12.68 -11.08 30.42
N PRO A 266 12.56 -9.74 30.42
CA PRO A 266 11.93 -9.01 29.33
C PRO A 266 12.68 -9.21 28.01
N GLY A 267 11.94 -9.59 26.96
CA GLY A 267 12.43 -9.60 25.59
C GLY A 267 12.13 -8.31 24.84
N HIS A 268 12.45 -8.29 23.54
CA HIS A 268 12.22 -7.12 22.70
C HIS A 268 10.75 -6.68 22.72
N LEU A 269 9.82 -7.62 22.49
CA LEU A 269 8.38 -7.32 22.51
C LEU A 269 7.89 -6.83 23.88
N ASP A 270 8.45 -7.32 24.99
CA ASP A 270 8.10 -6.86 26.34
C ASP A 270 8.53 -5.41 26.57
N ILE A 271 9.73 -5.05 26.09
CA ILE A 271 10.23 -3.67 26.13
C ILE A 271 9.35 -2.77 25.25
N VAL A 272 9.04 -3.17 24.02
CA VAL A 272 8.11 -2.43 23.14
C VAL A 272 6.74 -2.27 23.79
N ASN A 273 6.22 -3.31 24.43
CA ASN A 273 4.96 -3.25 25.18
C ASN A 273 5.04 -2.31 26.38
N GLN A 274 6.20 -2.20 27.02
CA GLN A 274 6.41 -1.23 28.11
C GLN A 274 6.42 0.20 27.59
N TYR A 275 7.11 0.50 26.47
CA TYR A 275 7.00 1.79 25.79
C TYR A 275 5.55 2.11 25.39
N ARG A 276 4.80 1.12 24.90
CA ARG A 276 3.36 1.30 24.62
C ARG A 276 2.57 1.71 25.86
N LYS A 277 2.85 1.12 27.03
CA LYS A 277 2.22 1.51 28.30
C LYS A 277 2.58 2.95 28.68
N ILE A 278 3.85 3.33 28.54
CA ILE A 278 4.30 4.71 28.78
C ILE A 278 3.51 5.68 27.91
N VAL A 279 3.43 5.44 26.60
CA VAL A 279 2.68 6.27 25.63
C VAL A 279 1.20 6.42 26.03
N ARG A 280 0.55 5.35 26.48
CA ARG A 280 -0.86 5.39 26.91
C ARG A 280 -1.08 6.17 28.20
N GLU A 281 -0.19 6.03 29.17
CA GLU A 281 -0.30 6.76 30.43
C GLU A 281 0.01 8.25 30.23
N LEU A 282 0.99 8.61 29.40
CA LEU A 282 1.23 10.01 29.02
C LEU A 282 0.02 10.66 28.36
N ALA A 283 -0.68 9.90 27.50
CA ALA A 283 -1.93 10.35 26.89
C ALA A 283 -3.04 10.57 27.91
N ARG A 284 -3.08 9.74 28.96
CA ARG A 284 -4.05 9.89 30.04
C ARG A 284 -3.73 11.10 30.91
N LEU A 285 -2.47 11.26 31.30
CA LEU A 285 -2.00 12.39 32.11
C LEU A 285 -2.23 13.72 31.39
N SER A 286 -1.85 13.81 30.12
CA SER A 286 -2.15 14.99 29.30
C SER A 286 -3.67 15.28 29.28
N CYS A 287 -4.54 14.32 28.99
CA CYS A 287 -5.99 14.52 29.06
C CYS A 287 -6.53 14.93 30.44
N GLN A 288 -5.98 14.39 31.53
CA GLN A 288 -6.41 14.71 32.89
C GLN A 288 -6.03 16.14 33.28
N ILE A 289 -4.79 16.54 33.02
CA ILE A 289 -4.32 17.90 33.28
C ILE A 289 -5.17 18.92 32.49
N LEU A 290 -5.54 18.57 31.26
CA LEU A 290 -6.43 19.37 30.43
C LEU A 290 -7.81 19.60 31.04
N SER A 291 -8.41 18.60 31.68
CA SER A 291 -9.75 18.71 32.28
C SER A 291 -9.82 19.62 33.53
N VAL A 292 -8.69 19.81 34.22
CA VAL A 292 -8.59 20.61 35.46
C VAL A 292 -8.31 22.09 35.19
N SER A 293 -7.78 22.42 34.00
CA SER A 293 -7.31 23.76 33.60
C SER A 293 -8.37 24.89 33.53
N SER A 294 -9.65 24.62 33.84
CA SER A 294 -10.70 25.64 33.93
C SER A 294 -10.64 26.56 35.16
N LYS A 295 -9.65 26.40 36.06
CA LYS A 295 -9.49 27.26 37.26
C LYS A 295 -8.03 27.63 37.54
N GLU A 296 -7.67 28.87 37.20
CA GLU A 296 -6.72 29.77 37.89
C GLU A 296 -5.32 29.26 38.34
N GLN A 297 -4.66 28.34 37.64
CA GLN A 297 -3.22 28.09 37.87
C GLN A 297 -2.43 28.12 36.55
N SER A 298 -1.27 28.78 36.59
CA SER A 298 -0.40 29.10 35.44
C SER A 298 0.67 28.03 35.13
N SER A 299 0.81 27.00 35.95
CA SER A 299 1.73 25.85 35.78
C SER A 299 1.24 24.67 34.90
N PRO A 300 -0.08 24.37 34.72
CA PRO A 300 -0.55 23.16 34.02
C PRO A 300 -0.14 23.05 32.54
N ASN A 301 0.12 24.19 31.88
CA ASN A 301 0.47 24.23 30.46
C ASN A 301 1.88 23.70 30.19
N GLN A 302 2.82 23.84 31.14
CA GLN A 302 4.20 23.37 30.97
C GLN A 302 4.33 21.86 31.20
N GLU A 303 3.64 21.33 32.22
CA GLU A 303 3.61 19.89 32.51
C GLU A 303 2.90 19.08 31.40
N THR A 304 1.80 19.61 30.85
CA THR A 304 1.15 19.04 29.67
C THR A 304 2.07 19.04 28.45
N GLY A 305 2.88 20.09 28.29
CA GLY A 305 3.91 20.20 27.26
C GLY A 305 5.00 19.13 27.40
N LEU A 306 5.52 18.90 28.61
CA LEU A 306 6.53 17.88 28.91
C LEU A 306 6.08 16.48 28.46
N TYR A 307 4.91 16.04 28.91
CA TYR A 307 4.39 14.71 28.57
C TYR A 307 3.99 14.58 27.10
N SER A 308 3.72 15.72 26.44
CA SER A 308 3.47 15.79 25.01
C SER A 308 4.75 15.67 24.17
N LEU A 309 5.92 16.02 24.71
CA LEU A 309 7.20 15.97 24.00
C LEU A 309 7.82 14.56 23.96
N LEU A 310 7.59 13.74 24.99
CA LEU A 310 8.19 12.40 25.08
C LEU A 310 7.80 11.44 23.91
N PRO A 311 6.54 11.43 23.41
CA PRO A 311 6.18 10.67 22.21
C PRO A 311 6.99 11.06 20.95
N PHE A 312 7.41 12.33 20.82
CA PHE A 312 8.26 12.74 19.71
C PHE A 312 9.64 12.10 19.76
N HIS A 313 10.18 11.87 20.96
CA HIS A 313 11.42 11.12 21.10
C HIS A 313 11.25 9.64 20.68
N PHE A 314 10.11 9.03 21.02
CA PHE A 314 9.86 7.62 20.72
C PHE A 314 9.68 7.31 19.22
N ILE A 315 9.21 8.28 18.42
CA ILE A 315 9.02 8.07 16.98
C ILE A 315 10.36 7.95 16.23
N GLU A 316 11.45 8.47 16.81
CA GLU A 316 12.79 8.42 16.23
C GLU A 316 13.45 7.04 16.45
N MET A 317 12.94 6.22 17.38
CA MET A 317 13.49 4.90 17.71
C MET A 317 12.94 3.83 16.75
N GLU A 318 13.80 3.26 15.89
CA GLU A 318 13.44 2.21 14.93
C GLU A 318 12.77 0.98 15.59
N GLY A 319 13.22 0.62 16.79
CA GLY A 319 12.74 -0.53 17.56
C GLY A 319 11.30 -0.38 18.06
N LEU A 320 10.74 0.83 17.99
CA LEU A 320 9.35 1.11 18.30
C LEU A 320 8.45 1.15 17.06
N SER A 321 8.94 0.73 15.89
CA SER A 321 8.19 0.68 14.62
C SER A 321 6.80 0.04 14.76
N ALA A 322 6.68 -1.06 15.51
CA ALA A 322 5.40 -1.74 15.78
C ALA A 322 4.37 -0.91 16.58
N ILE A 323 4.78 0.21 17.19
CA ILE A 323 3.93 1.15 17.91
C ILE A 323 3.98 2.57 17.37
N HIS A 324 4.76 2.84 16.31
CA HIS A 324 4.88 4.18 15.72
C HIS A 324 3.54 4.78 15.34
N GLU A 325 2.59 3.99 14.84
CA GLU A 325 1.24 4.48 14.55
C GLU A 325 0.50 4.96 15.82
N GLU A 326 0.64 4.24 16.93
CA GLU A 326 0.04 4.60 18.22
C GLU A 326 0.74 5.84 18.83
N VAL A 327 2.06 5.95 18.66
CA VAL A 327 2.87 7.12 19.04
C VAL A 327 2.45 8.35 18.21
N LEU A 328 2.33 8.22 16.88
CA LEU A 328 1.86 9.29 15.99
C LEU A 328 0.46 9.78 16.37
N ARG A 329 -0.45 8.86 16.71
CA ARG A 329 -1.79 9.23 17.18
C ARG A 329 -1.74 10.05 18.47
N GLN A 330 -0.80 9.78 19.37
CA GLN A 330 -0.62 10.61 20.57
C GLN A 330 0.03 11.95 20.27
N ILE A 331 1.07 11.97 19.43
CA ILE A 331 1.67 13.21 18.93
C ILE A 331 0.57 14.12 18.36
N ASN A 332 -0.33 13.59 17.53
CA ASN A 332 -1.43 14.35 16.97
C ASN A 332 -2.33 14.98 18.04
N ARG A 333 -2.72 14.21 19.07
CA ARG A 333 -3.55 14.73 20.17
C ARG A 333 -2.86 15.87 20.91
N SER A 334 -1.57 15.72 21.19
CA SER A 334 -0.75 16.76 21.80
C SER A 334 -0.68 18.01 20.92
N LEU A 335 -0.45 17.85 19.61
CA LEU A 335 -0.40 18.97 18.67
C LEU A 335 -1.74 19.71 18.55
N LEU A 336 -2.87 18.98 18.50
CA LEU A 336 -4.20 19.59 18.48
C LEU A 336 -4.43 20.46 19.72
N HIS A 337 -3.95 20.02 20.88
CA HIS A 337 -4.04 20.83 22.09
C HIS A 337 -3.17 22.08 22.00
N LEU A 338 -1.90 21.93 21.61
CA LEU A 338 -0.99 23.06 21.45
C LEU A 338 -1.53 24.11 20.48
N ILE A 339 -2.18 23.70 19.38
CA ILE A 339 -2.83 24.62 18.44
C ILE A 339 -4.00 25.38 19.08
N ARG A 340 -4.72 24.79 20.03
CA ARG A 340 -5.83 25.42 20.74
C ARG A 340 -5.39 26.40 21.83
N THR A 341 -4.17 26.31 22.34
CA THR A 341 -3.72 27.13 23.49
C THR A 341 -2.55 28.06 23.20
N ALA A 342 -1.73 27.78 22.17
CA ALA A 342 -0.57 28.60 21.84
C ALA A 342 -0.95 29.99 21.29
N ASP A 343 -0.03 30.94 21.48
CA ASP A 343 -0.05 32.28 20.87
C ASP A 343 0.36 32.24 19.38
N GLN A 344 0.10 33.33 18.67
CA GLN A 344 0.23 33.38 17.20
C GLN A 344 1.67 33.12 16.71
N GLU A 345 2.68 33.59 17.44
CA GLU A 345 4.10 33.37 17.07
C GLU A 345 4.53 31.91 17.27
N ARG A 346 4.14 31.27 18.38
CA ARG A 346 4.47 29.85 18.62
C ARG A 346 3.72 28.90 17.70
N LEU A 347 2.51 29.26 17.27
CA LEU A 347 1.72 28.44 16.35
C LEU A 347 2.45 28.14 15.04
N GLN A 348 3.16 29.12 14.48
CA GLN A 348 3.93 28.92 13.25
C GLN A 348 5.09 27.95 13.44
N GLU A 349 5.84 28.07 14.55
CA GLU A 349 6.94 27.16 14.88
C GLU A 349 6.43 25.72 15.11
N ILE A 350 5.33 25.58 15.86
CA ILE A 350 4.70 24.29 16.15
C ILE A 350 4.24 23.63 14.85
N LEU A 351 3.55 24.36 13.97
CA LEU A 351 3.12 23.84 12.68
C LEU A 351 4.32 23.38 11.84
N SER A 352 5.36 24.20 11.70
CA SER A 352 6.54 23.83 10.91
C SER A 352 7.22 22.57 11.43
N ARG A 353 7.40 22.42 12.75
CA ARG A 353 8.00 21.21 13.34
C ARG A 353 7.09 19.99 13.15
N SER A 354 5.79 20.17 13.35
CA SER A 354 4.79 19.10 13.18
C SER A 354 4.83 18.51 11.77
N PHE A 355 4.85 19.38 10.75
CA PHE A 355 4.90 18.94 9.35
C PHE A 355 6.24 18.27 8.99
N ALA A 356 7.36 18.73 9.55
CA ALA A 356 8.66 18.07 9.35
C ALA A 356 8.64 16.62 9.87
N LEU A 357 8.07 16.39 11.07
CA LEU A 357 7.95 15.06 11.66
C LEU A 357 6.98 14.17 10.89
N LEU A 358 5.80 14.69 10.52
CA LEU A 358 4.85 13.95 9.70
C LEU A 358 5.49 13.55 8.36
N LYS A 359 6.31 14.43 7.76
CA LYS A 359 6.97 14.18 6.48
C LYS A 359 8.05 13.10 6.58
N GLN A 360 8.71 12.95 7.72
CA GLN A 360 9.64 11.83 7.95
C GLN A 360 8.91 10.49 8.06
N GLN A 361 7.68 10.49 8.58
CA GLN A 361 6.93 9.26 8.88
C GLN A 361 5.93 8.85 7.79
N VAL A 362 5.65 9.72 6.81
CA VAL A 362 4.64 9.48 5.77
C VAL A 362 4.93 8.25 4.91
N GLY A 363 6.20 7.88 4.72
CA GLY A 363 6.58 6.68 3.95
C GLY A 363 6.07 5.38 4.57
N ASN A 364 6.03 5.32 5.91
CA ASN A 364 5.59 4.14 6.65
C ASN A 364 4.10 4.23 7.05
N PHE A 365 3.63 5.44 7.41
CA PHE A 365 2.28 5.65 7.95
C PHE A 365 1.52 6.79 7.23
N PRO A 366 1.30 6.69 5.90
CA PRO A 366 0.74 7.78 5.11
C PRO A 366 -0.69 8.14 5.54
N ARG A 367 -1.52 7.14 5.83
CA ARG A 367 -2.91 7.34 6.27
C ARG A 367 -3.01 8.10 7.60
N THR A 368 -2.18 7.71 8.56
CA THR A 368 -2.13 8.36 9.88
C THR A 368 -1.64 9.79 9.74
N ALA A 369 -0.59 10.03 8.94
CA ALA A 369 -0.10 11.37 8.69
C ALA A 369 -1.18 12.29 8.09
N LEU A 370 -1.95 11.79 7.12
CA LEU A 370 -3.06 12.54 6.52
C LEU A 370 -4.20 12.80 7.51
N GLN A 371 -4.53 11.85 8.40
CA GLN A 371 -5.50 12.07 9.48
C GLN A 371 -5.02 13.14 10.47
N CYS A 372 -3.73 13.17 10.77
CA CYS A 372 -3.14 14.23 11.58
C CYS A 372 -3.31 15.58 10.90
N ILE A 373 -2.95 15.69 9.62
CA ILE A 373 -3.11 16.93 8.84
C ILE A 373 -4.58 17.38 8.84
N GLU A 374 -5.52 16.48 8.57
CA GLU A 374 -6.96 16.76 8.59
C GLU A 374 -7.44 17.33 9.94
N ALA A 375 -7.00 16.71 11.03
CA ALA A 375 -7.34 17.13 12.37
C ALA A 375 -6.74 18.51 12.70
N LEU A 376 -5.45 18.71 12.41
CA LEU A 376 -4.75 19.98 12.63
C LEU A 376 -5.40 21.10 11.83
N GLY A 377 -5.71 20.86 10.56
CA GLY A 377 -6.35 21.86 9.70
C GLY A 377 -7.75 22.23 10.19
N SER A 378 -8.52 21.25 10.70
CA SER A 378 -9.83 21.54 11.29
C SER A 378 -9.74 22.42 12.54
N GLU A 379 -8.68 22.31 13.35
CA GLU A 379 -8.46 23.23 14.48
C GLU A 379 -7.95 24.60 14.03
N VAL A 380 -7.09 24.65 13.02
CA VAL A 380 -6.58 25.91 12.45
C VAL A 380 -7.72 26.72 11.85
N VAL A 381 -8.62 26.11 11.06
CA VAL A 381 -9.77 26.79 10.47
C VAL A 381 -10.72 27.33 11.55
N ARG A 382 -10.89 26.63 12.68
CA ARG A 382 -11.73 27.11 13.80
C ARG A 382 -11.21 28.37 14.48
N ARG A 383 -9.91 28.68 14.38
CA ARG A 383 -9.35 29.95 14.89
C ARG A 383 -9.78 31.15 14.06
N ASP A 384 -10.30 30.92 12.85
CA ASP A 384 -10.73 31.94 11.87
C ASP A 384 -9.68 33.02 11.57
N ASP A 385 -8.40 32.68 11.73
CA ASP A 385 -7.26 33.52 11.35
C ASP A 385 -6.82 33.16 9.93
N THR A 386 -7.10 34.07 8.99
CA THR A 386 -6.79 33.89 7.57
C THR A 386 -5.29 33.67 7.32
N ARG A 387 -4.42 34.39 8.03
CA ARG A 387 -2.96 34.27 7.85
C ARG A 387 -2.47 32.91 8.34
N LEU A 388 -3.00 32.43 9.47
CA LEU A 388 -2.66 31.10 9.99
C LEU A 388 -3.15 29.99 9.05
N ILE A 389 -4.36 30.13 8.49
CA ILE A 389 -4.90 29.18 7.51
C ILE A 389 -4.00 29.15 6.26
N GLU A 390 -3.58 30.30 5.73
CA GLU A 390 -2.67 30.35 4.57
C GLU A 390 -1.32 29.69 4.84
N ILE A 391 -0.71 29.95 6.01
CA ILE A 391 0.54 29.30 6.43
C ILE A 391 0.34 27.78 6.51
N PHE A 392 -0.76 27.34 7.12
CA PHE A 392 -1.09 25.92 7.22
C PHE A 392 -1.28 25.28 5.84
N LEU A 393 -2.05 25.90 4.94
CA LEU A 393 -2.27 25.41 3.58
C LEU A 393 -0.94 25.34 2.79
N SER A 394 -0.05 26.31 2.98
CA SER A 394 1.29 26.25 2.43
C SER A 394 2.07 25.03 2.93
N GLN A 395 2.03 24.74 4.23
CA GLN A 395 2.66 23.53 4.80
C GLN A 395 2.04 22.24 4.25
N VAL A 396 0.72 22.19 4.05
CA VAL A 396 0.02 21.05 3.42
C VAL A 396 0.51 20.82 1.98
N ILE A 397 0.71 21.88 1.20
CA ILE A 397 1.23 21.77 -0.16
C ILE A 397 2.69 21.29 -0.14
N HIS A 398 3.53 21.81 0.76
CA HIS A 398 4.95 21.42 0.91
C HIS A 398 5.14 20.01 1.49
N PHE A 399 4.18 19.52 2.27
CA PHE A 399 4.14 18.13 2.74
C PHE A 399 4.15 17.17 1.55
N GLY A 400 3.41 17.52 0.49
CA GLY A 400 3.35 16.79 -0.76
C GLY A 400 2.07 15.99 -0.92
N PHE A 401 1.75 15.68 -2.17
CA PHE A 401 0.61 14.85 -2.54
C PHE A 401 1.01 13.38 -2.58
N GLN A 402 0.14 12.50 -2.08
CA GLN A 402 0.29 11.05 -2.20
C GLN A 402 -0.32 10.58 -3.54
N PRO A 403 0.48 10.25 -4.58
CA PRO A 403 -0.04 9.79 -5.86
C PRO A 403 -0.60 8.37 -5.76
N PRO A 404 -1.50 7.96 -6.70
CA PRO A 404 -2.00 6.58 -6.74
C PRO A 404 -0.89 5.55 -6.96
N GLY A 405 0.23 5.90 -7.60
CA GLY A 405 1.44 5.07 -7.64
C GLY A 405 1.17 3.60 -7.98
N ILE A 406 0.58 3.34 -9.15
CA ILE A 406 0.22 1.99 -9.61
C ILE A 406 1.49 1.15 -9.73
N LYS A 407 1.56 0.05 -8.97
CA LYS A 407 2.73 -0.82 -8.88
C LYS A 407 2.58 -2.12 -9.67
N GLY A 408 1.35 -2.57 -9.90
CA GLY A 408 1.11 -3.95 -10.24
C GLY A 408 -0.36 -4.30 -10.37
N VAL A 409 -0.61 -5.58 -10.67
CA VAL A 409 -1.87 -6.25 -10.36
C VAL A 409 -1.62 -7.48 -9.49
N ASP A 410 -2.57 -7.81 -8.61
CA ASP A 410 -2.49 -9.04 -7.82
C ASP A 410 -2.88 -10.30 -8.64
N THR A 411 -2.90 -11.46 -7.99
CA THR A 411 -3.28 -12.75 -8.62
C THR A 411 -4.70 -12.77 -9.17
N GLU A 412 -5.57 -11.88 -8.69
CA GLU A 412 -6.97 -11.73 -9.10
C GLU A 412 -7.15 -10.57 -10.11
N TRP A 413 -6.05 -9.97 -10.59
CA TRP A 413 -5.99 -8.82 -11.49
C TRP A 413 -6.48 -7.49 -10.89
N HIS A 414 -6.49 -7.34 -9.56
CA HIS A 414 -6.77 -6.04 -8.93
C HIS A 414 -5.54 -5.14 -8.97
N ILE A 415 -5.73 -3.85 -9.25
CA ILE A 415 -4.64 -2.89 -9.34
C ILE A 415 -4.04 -2.63 -7.95
N LEU A 416 -2.73 -2.81 -7.84
CA LEU A 416 -1.96 -2.48 -6.64
C LEU A 416 -1.62 -0.99 -6.68
N ASN A 417 -2.30 -0.19 -5.87
CA ASN A 417 -2.11 1.26 -5.78
C ASN A 417 -1.70 1.69 -4.35
N ASN A 418 -1.31 2.95 -4.22
CA ASN A 418 -1.12 3.62 -2.94
C ASN A 418 -2.49 3.79 -2.24
N PRO A 419 -2.73 3.09 -1.12
CA PRO A 419 -4.02 3.10 -0.46
C PRO A 419 -4.34 4.42 0.27
N ALA A 420 -3.41 5.38 0.30
CA ALA A 420 -3.56 6.70 0.91
C ALA A 420 -3.88 7.82 -0.10
N HIS A 421 -3.78 7.57 -1.41
CA HIS A 421 -3.94 8.62 -2.42
C HIS A 421 -5.35 9.25 -2.40
N LEU A 422 -6.40 8.41 -2.35
CA LEU A 422 -7.78 8.88 -2.30
C LEU A 422 -8.06 9.64 -0.99
N GLN A 423 -7.49 9.17 0.12
CA GLN A 423 -7.57 9.87 1.39
C GLN A 423 -6.91 11.26 1.30
N ASN A 424 -5.78 11.39 0.61
CA ASN A 424 -5.13 12.67 0.40
C ASN A 424 -6.05 13.64 -0.35
N ILE A 425 -6.71 13.18 -1.42
CA ILE A 425 -7.67 13.99 -2.19
C ILE A 425 -8.80 14.46 -1.26
N ARG A 426 -9.37 13.55 -0.48
CA ARG A 426 -10.45 13.85 0.49
C ARG A 426 -10.05 14.88 1.54
N VAL A 427 -8.85 14.76 2.10
CA VAL A 427 -8.35 15.72 3.10
C VAL A 427 -8.23 17.12 2.49
N TRP A 428 -7.71 17.22 1.27
CA TRP A 428 -7.57 18.52 0.58
C TRP A 428 -8.93 19.10 0.19
N LEU A 429 -9.87 18.27 -0.30
CA LEU A 429 -11.24 18.68 -0.58
C LEU A 429 -11.96 19.18 0.68
N LYS A 430 -11.78 18.49 1.81
CA LYS A 430 -12.39 18.90 3.09
C LYS A 430 -11.96 20.29 3.53
N PHE A 431 -10.72 20.70 3.27
CA PHE A 431 -10.28 22.07 3.54
C PHE A 431 -10.96 23.07 2.60
N ALA A 432 -11.09 22.74 1.31
CA ALA A 432 -11.84 23.55 0.36
C ALA A 432 -13.34 23.67 0.72
N GLU A 433 -13.93 22.63 1.30
CA GLU A 433 -15.30 22.63 1.84
C GLU A 433 -15.44 23.55 3.07
N GLN A 434 -14.42 23.59 3.94
CA GLN A 434 -14.47 24.34 5.20
C GLN A 434 -14.29 25.85 5.00
N LYS A 435 -13.38 26.29 4.13
CA LYS A 435 -13.11 27.71 3.89
C LYS A 435 -12.73 27.97 2.43
N THR A 436 -13.72 27.94 1.55
CA THR A 436 -13.50 27.97 0.10
C THR A 436 -12.72 29.21 -0.37
N SER A 437 -12.96 30.39 0.22
CA SER A 437 -12.34 31.67 -0.21
C SER A 437 -10.81 31.69 -0.21
N VAL A 438 -10.16 30.92 0.66
CA VAL A 438 -8.69 30.91 0.83
C VAL A 438 -8.01 29.66 0.24
N CYS A 439 -8.78 28.74 -0.34
CA CYS A 439 -8.27 27.47 -0.83
C CYS A 439 -7.84 27.48 -2.31
N GLY A 440 -7.82 28.64 -2.99
CA GLY A 440 -7.46 28.72 -4.42
C GLY A 440 -6.10 28.08 -4.76
N THR A 441 -5.08 28.34 -3.94
CA THR A 441 -3.74 27.74 -4.11
C THR A 441 -3.76 26.23 -3.87
N LEU A 442 -4.50 25.75 -2.87
CA LEU A 442 -4.65 24.32 -2.57
C LEU A 442 -5.36 23.59 -3.72
N LEU A 443 -6.46 24.15 -4.25
CA LEU A 443 -7.20 23.61 -5.39
C LEU A 443 -6.32 23.57 -6.64
N SER A 444 -5.54 24.62 -6.88
CA SER A 444 -4.58 24.66 -8.01
C SER A 444 -3.51 23.57 -7.87
N ALA A 445 -2.92 23.42 -6.67
CA ALA A 445 -1.98 22.35 -6.40
C ALA A 445 -2.61 20.97 -6.58
N LEU A 446 -3.86 20.78 -6.14
CA LEU A 446 -4.60 19.53 -6.32
C LEU A 446 -4.74 19.21 -7.81
N ILE A 447 -5.25 20.17 -8.60
CA ILE A 447 -5.41 20.04 -10.05
C ILE A 447 -4.11 19.62 -10.74
N ILE A 448 -3.00 20.28 -10.41
CA ILE A 448 -1.69 19.95 -10.98
C ILE A 448 -1.28 18.52 -10.64
N ASN A 449 -1.39 18.13 -9.37
CA ASN A 449 -1.04 16.78 -8.93
C ASN A 449 -1.91 15.70 -9.60
N LEU A 450 -3.22 15.93 -9.72
CA LEU A 450 -4.14 14.99 -10.37
C LEU A 450 -3.91 14.88 -11.88
N LYS A 451 -3.51 15.98 -12.55
CA LYS A 451 -3.13 15.94 -13.97
C LYS A 451 -1.82 15.17 -14.21
N LEU A 452 -0.85 15.31 -13.31
CA LEU A 452 0.45 14.66 -13.46
C LEU A 452 0.43 13.18 -13.04
N ALA A 453 -0.19 12.88 -11.91
CA ALA A 453 -0.16 11.55 -11.29
C ALA A 453 -1.38 10.69 -11.61
N GLY A 454 -2.48 11.30 -12.04
CA GLY A 454 -3.77 10.64 -12.23
C GLY A 454 -4.50 10.32 -10.92
N THR A 455 -5.59 9.58 -11.04
CA THR A 455 -6.40 9.07 -9.92
C THR A 455 -6.74 7.59 -10.11
N CYS A 456 -7.01 6.89 -9.02
CA CYS A 456 -7.47 5.51 -9.06
C CYS A 456 -8.65 5.35 -8.08
N ILE A 457 -9.86 5.48 -8.59
CA ILE A 457 -11.09 5.46 -7.79
C ILE A 457 -11.93 4.26 -8.19
N ARG A 458 -12.37 3.49 -7.19
CA ARG A 458 -13.21 2.29 -7.36
C ARG A 458 -14.67 2.61 -7.07
N ASP A 459 -15.56 1.79 -7.58
CA ASP A 459 -17.02 1.91 -7.36
C ASP A 459 -17.36 1.95 -5.87
N THR A 460 -16.66 1.14 -5.07
CA THR A 460 -16.88 0.99 -3.63
C THR A 460 -16.35 2.17 -2.80
N ASP A 461 -15.59 3.09 -3.41
CA ASP A 461 -15.04 4.22 -2.70
C ASP A 461 -16.09 5.33 -2.46
N LEU A 462 -17.20 5.36 -3.21
CA LEU A 462 -18.32 6.31 -3.08
C LEU A 462 -17.87 7.79 -3.15
N PHE A 463 -16.90 8.09 -4.01
CA PHE A 463 -16.27 9.41 -4.10
C PHE A 463 -17.19 10.51 -4.66
N GLN A 464 -18.32 10.14 -5.29
CA GLN A 464 -19.36 11.09 -5.72
C GLN A 464 -19.91 11.92 -4.56
N LYS A 465 -19.93 11.36 -3.34
CA LYS A 465 -20.32 12.08 -2.12
C LYS A 465 -19.40 13.27 -1.84
N ASP A 466 -18.11 13.09 -2.06
CA ASP A 466 -17.10 14.11 -1.78
C ASP A 466 -17.25 15.30 -2.73
N VAL A 467 -17.50 15.03 -4.02
CA VAL A 467 -17.74 16.10 -5.00
C VAL A 467 -19.09 16.78 -4.81
N SER A 468 -20.14 16.03 -4.51
CA SER A 468 -21.46 16.62 -4.20
C SER A 468 -21.38 17.56 -3.00
N ARG A 469 -20.57 17.21 -1.98
CA ARG A 469 -20.30 18.10 -0.84
C ARG A 469 -19.56 19.36 -1.27
N LEU A 470 -18.53 19.25 -2.10
CA LEU A 470 -17.79 20.40 -2.65
C LEU A 470 -18.71 21.34 -3.45
N LEU A 471 -19.58 20.79 -4.31
CA LEU A 471 -20.48 21.58 -5.16
C LEU A 471 -21.61 22.25 -4.36
N ASN A 472 -21.96 21.72 -3.18
CA ASN A 472 -22.90 22.34 -2.24
C ASN A 472 -22.26 23.48 -1.40
N CYS A 473 -20.97 23.77 -1.57
CA CYS A 473 -20.27 24.88 -0.92
C CYS A 473 -20.39 26.18 -1.72
N ASP A 474 -20.09 27.32 -1.08
CA ASP A 474 -19.99 28.61 -1.76
C ASP A 474 -18.69 28.69 -2.58
N ILE A 475 -18.78 28.21 -3.83
CA ILE A 475 -17.64 28.09 -4.74
C ILE A 475 -17.49 29.30 -5.67
N GLU A 476 -18.27 30.38 -5.54
CA GLU A 476 -18.29 31.50 -6.50
C GLU A 476 -16.89 32.04 -6.80
N GLN A 477 -16.11 32.34 -5.76
CA GLN A 477 -14.75 32.89 -5.87
C GLN A 477 -13.76 31.93 -6.56
N ASN A 478 -13.99 30.62 -6.45
CA ASN A 478 -13.13 29.58 -7.00
C ASN A 478 -13.83 28.75 -8.09
N TYR A 479 -14.90 29.27 -8.69
CA TYR A 479 -15.75 28.53 -9.63
C TYR A 479 -14.94 27.91 -10.76
N ASN A 480 -14.01 28.68 -11.33
CA ASN A 480 -13.17 28.20 -12.43
C ASN A 480 -12.26 27.04 -11.98
N LEU A 481 -11.67 27.11 -10.79
CA LEU A 481 -10.82 26.03 -10.26
C LEU A 481 -11.65 24.79 -9.93
N VAL A 482 -12.81 24.96 -9.27
CA VAL A 482 -13.71 23.85 -8.96
C VAL A 482 -14.23 23.19 -10.24
N LYS A 483 -14.58 23.99 -11.27
CA LYS A 483 -14.94 23.49 -12.61
C LYS A 483 -13.79 22.68 -13.22
N GLN A 484 -12.55 23.18 -13.21
CA GLN A 484 -11.39 22.42 -13.73
C GLN A 484 -11.13 21.15 -12.92
N LEU A 485 -11.31 21.19 -11.61
CA LEU A 485 -11.16 20.02 -10.75
C LEU A 485 -12.22 18.96 -11.06
N ALA A 486 -13.49 19.36 -11.17
CA ALA A 486 -14.60 18.48 -11.52
C ALA A 486 -14.41 17.79 -12.89
N LYS A 487 -13.74 18.47 -13.83
CA LYS A 487 -13.36 17.90 -15.13
C LYS A 487 -12.27 16.83 -15.05
N ILE A 488 -11.42 16.88 -14.02
CA ILE A 488 -10.31 15.93 -13.84
C ILE A 488 -10.74 14.74 -13.00
N LEU A 489 -11.56 15.00 -11.97
CA LEU A 489 -12.12 13.95 -11.14
C LEU A 489 -13.05 13.10 -12.01
N PRO A 490 -13.03 11.76 -11.90
CA PRO A 490 -13.90 10.88 -12.67
C PRO A 490 -15.38 10.95 -12.23
N VAL A 491 -15.79 12.06 -11.62
CA VAL A 491 -17.07 12.27 -10.92
C VAL A 491 -18.11 12.91 -11.84
N TYR A 492 -17.80 13.04 -13.12
CA TYR A 492 -18.75 13.49 -14.13
C TYR A 492 -19.32 12.35 -14.99
N PHE A 493 -18.96 11.10 -14.71
CA PHE A 493 -19.61 9.96 -15.33
C PHE A 493 -20.56 9.36 -14.32
N ASN A 494 -21.83 9.25 -14.70
CA ASN A 494 -22.84 8.45 -14.01
C ASN A 494 -22.43 6.96 -13.88
N GLU A 495 -21.21 6.59 -14.30
CA GLU A 495 -20.69 5.26 -14.53
C GLU A 495 -19.22 5.22 -14.07
N ILE A 496 -18.94 4.55 -12.94
CA ILE A 496 -17.55 4.24 -12.57
C ILE A 496 -17.11 3.03 -13.41
N GLY A 497 -15.95 3.16 -14.06
CA GLY A 497 -15.46 2.16 -15.03
C GLY A 497 -16.21 2.22 -16.37
N ALA A 498 -16.18 1.14 -17.15
CA ALA A 498 -16.87 1.05 -18.42
C ALA A 498 -18.30 0.56 -18.23
N GLU A 499 -19.28 1.39 -18.60
CA GLU A 499 -20.68 0.98 -18.75
C GLU A 499 -21.20 1.38 -20.16
N GLY A 500 -22.47 1.07 -20.42
CA GLY A 500 -23.11 1.25 -21.73
C GLY A 500 -22.24 0.82 -22.92
N LEU A 501 -22.10 1.73 -23.88
CA LEU A 501 -21.36 1.50 -25.12
C LEU A 501 -19.86 1.23 -24.90
N LEU A 502 -19.23 1.89 -23.92
CA LEU A 502 -17.81 1.70 -23.61
C LEU A 502 -17.55 0.27 -23.12
N ARG A 503 -18.48 -0.28 -22.32
CA ARG A 503 -18.41 -1.68 -21.88
C ARG A 503 -18.53 -2.65 -23.03
N ASP A 504 -19.50 -2.43 -23.92
CA ASP A 504 -19.73 -3.31 -25.07
C ASP A 504 -18.52 -3.34 -26.01
N VAL A 505 -17.97 -2.17 -26.33
CA VAL A 505 -16.80 -2.03 -27.22
C VAL A 505 -15.55 -2.68 -26.61
N SER A 506 -15.28 -2.42 -25.33
CA SER A 506 -14.10 -2.98 -24.65
C SER A 506 -14.22 -4.48 -24.39
N THR A 507 -15.43 -5.00 -24.13
CA THR A 507 -15.68 -6.44 -24.04
C THR A 507 -15.51 -7.12 -25.39
N GLU A 508 -16.08 -6.59 -26.45
CA GLU A 508 -15.93 -7.14 -27.81
C GLU A 508 -14.44 -7.19 -28.20
N LEU A 509 -13.70 -6.11 -27.93
CA LEU A 509 -12.27 -5.99 -28.23
C LEU A 509 -11.42 -7.09 -27.57
N ASP A 510 -11.67 -7.36 -26.28
CA ASP A 510 -10.99 -8.42 -25.51
C ASP A 510 -11.42 -9.84 -25.99
N GLU A 511 -12.71 -10.02 -26.26
CA GLU A 511 -13.30 -11.32 -26.63
C GLU A 511 -12.92 -11.83 -28.01
N ILE A 512 -12.62 -10.95 -28.97
CA ILE A 512 -12.11 -11.35 -30.30
C ILE A 512 -10.84 -12.22 -30.16
N SER A 513 -9.99 -11.93 -29.18
CA SER A 513 -8.77 -12.71 -28.90
C SER A 513 -9.00 -13.90 -27.97
N HIS A 514 -10.25 -14.18 -27.58
CA HIS A 514 -10.61 -15.08 -26.49
C HIS A 514 -9.87 -14.75 -25.18
N ARG A 515 -9.63 -13.45 -24.91
CA ARG A 515 -8.91 -12.94 -23.73
C ARG A 515 -7.46 -13.43 -23.62
N LYS A 516 -6.86 -13.83 -24.74
CA LYS A 516 -5.46 -14.29 -24.81
C LYS A 516 -4.49 -13.16 -25.15
N ASP A 517 -4.99 -12.04 -25.68
CA ASP A 517 -4.21 -10.83 -25.81
C ASP A 517 -4.08 -10.14 -24.45
N ILE A 518 -2.96 -10.41 -23.77
CA ILE A 518 -2.68 -9.92 -22.41
C ILE A 518 -2.77 -8.39 -22.31
N LEU A 519 -2.31 -7.68 -23.35
CA LEU A 519 -2.29 -6.22 -23.37
C LEU A 519 -3.71 -5.65 -23.39
N ILE A 520 -4.54 -6.17 -24.28
CA ILE A 520 -5.95 -5.78 -24.40
C ILE A 520 -6.79 -6.27 -23.22
N HIS A 521 -6.50 -7.46 -22.70
CA HIS A 521 -7.17 -7.98 -21.51
C HIS A 521 -6.92 -7.08 -20.29
N PHE A 522 -5.67 -6.63 -20.11
CA PHE A 522 -5.31 -5.69 -19.05
C PHE A 522 -6.03 -4.33 -19.23
N LEU A 523 -6.03 -3.78 -20.45
CA LEU A 523 -6.75 -2.53 -20.76
C LEU A 523 -8.23 -2.63 -20.40
N ARG A 524 -8.91 -3.70 -20.78
CA ARG A 524 -10.33 -3.91 -20.44
C ARG A 524 -10.52 -4.00 -18.93
N LYS A 525 -9.70 -4.77 -18.22
CA LYS A 525 -9.79 -4.90 -16.75
C LYS A 525 -9.63 -3.55 -16.06
N GLN A 526 -8.68 -2.74 -16.50
CA GLN A 526 -8.47 -1.39 -16.00
C GLN A 526 -9.68 -0.50 -16.28
N SER A 527 -10.23 -0.53 -17.50
CA SER A 527 -11.42 0.25 -17.87
C SER A 527 -12.67 -0.17 -17.06
N HIS A 528 -12.85 -1.45 -16.73
CA HIS A 528 -14.08 -1.98 -16.12
C HIS A 528 -14.17 -1.84 -14.60
N VAL A 529 -13.04 -1.81 -13.89
CA VAL A 529 -13.01 -1.91 -12.41
C VAL A 529 -12.69 -0.57 -11.77
N GLU A 530 -12.00 0.33 -12.47
CA GLU A 530 -11.45 1.55 -11.88
C GLU A 530 -11.53 2.72 -12.84
N SER A 531 -11.78 3.92 -12.29
CA SER A 531 -11.65 5.14 -13.07
C SER A 531 -10.25 5.72 -12.93
N ASN A 532 -9.50 5.67 -14.02
CA ASN A 532 -8.15 6.20 -14.14
C ASN A 532 -8.02 7.02 -15.42
N ASN A 533 -7.82 8.33 -15.28
CA ASN A 533 -7.66 9.26 -16.40
C ASN A 533 -6.42 8.98 -17.27
N ARG A 534 -5.44 8.20 -16.80
CA ARG A 534 -4.29 7.75 -17.61
C ARG A 534 -4.63 6.66 -18.62
N ILE A 535 -5.85 6.13 -18.62
CA ILE A 535 -6.26 5.08 -19.59
C ILE A 535 -6.22 5.60 -21.03
N VAL A 536 -6.47 6.89 -21.24
CA VAL A 536 -6.36 7.52 -22.55
C VAL A 536 -4.93 7.46 -23.06
N ASP A 537 -3.97 7.89 -22.24
CA ASP A 537 -2.55 7.86 -22.58
C ASP A 537 -2.05 6.41 -22.75
N PHE A 538 -2.65 5.46 -22.02
CA PHE A 538 -2.37 4.03 -22.20
C PHE A 538 -2.86 3.51 -23.56
N ILE A 539 -4.06 3.89 -24.01
CA ILE A 539 -4.56 3.54 -25.35
C ILE A 539 -3.67 4.16 -26.44
N GLU A 540 -3.24 5.41 -26.25
CA GLU A 540 -2.27 6.07 -27.14
C GLU A 540 -0.96 5.28 -27.21
N ALA A 541 -0.45 4.81 -26.07
CA ALA A 541 0.74 3.97 -26.00
C ALA A 541 0.53 2.60 -26.69
N ILE A 542 -0.64 1.98 -26.58
CA ILE A 542 -0.98 0.75 -27.31
C ILE A 542 -1.00 0.98 -28.83
N LEU A 543 -1.61 2.07 -29.30
CA LEU A 543 -1.61 2.43 -30.72
C LEU A 543 -0.19 2.67 -31.24
N CYS A 544 0.64 3.37 -30.46
CA CYS A 544 2.05 3.57 -30.77
C CYS A 544 2.84 2.25 -30.77
N PHE A 545 2.51 1.32 -29.87
CA PHE A 545 3.11 -0.01 -29.82
C PHE A 545 2.71 -0.83 -31.05
N TRP A 546 1.44 -0.80 -31.44
CA TRP A 546 1.01 -1.44 -32.68
C TRP A 546 1.72 -0.84 -33.90
N PHE A 547 1.93 0.48 -33.95
CA PHE A 547 2.69 1.13 -35.02
C PHE A 547 4.19 0.75 -35.04
N GLY A 548 4.86 0.79 -33.89
CA GLY A 548 6.33 0.73 -33.77
C GLY A 548 6.92 -0.61 -33.33
N ARG A 549 6.14 -1.50 -32.71
CA ARG A 549 6.55 -2.76 -32.04
C ARG A 549 7.55 -2.60 -30.89
N GLN A 550 7.78 -1.38 -30.43
CA GLN A 550 8.65 -1.07 -29.29
C GLN A 550 7.83 -1.12 -28.01
N LYS A 551 8.16 -2.02 -27.08
CA LYS A 551 7.39 -2.19 -25.84
C LYS A 551 7.73 -1.18 -24.75
N ASP A 552 8.86 -0.48 -24.85
CA ASP A 552 9.35 0.47 -23.83
C ASP A 552 8.32 1.59 -23.54
N ILE A 553 7.56 2.00 -24.55
CA ILE A 553 6.48 2.99 -24.41
C ILE A 553 5.30 2.52 -23.54
N LEU A 554 5.18 1.22 -23.27
CA LEU A 554 4.15 0.64 -22.41
C LEU A 554 4.59 0.57 -20.93
N GLU A 555 5.89 0.73 -20.65
CA GLU A 555 6.47 0.63 -19.29
C GLU A 555 5.77 1.53 -18.26
N PRO A 556 5.38 2.79 -18.56
CA PRO A 556 4.71 3.64 -17.58
C PRO A 556 3.31 3.19 -17.16
N PHE A 557 2.71 2.27 -17.91
CA PHE A 557 1.31 1.85 -17.77
C PHE A 557 1.15 0.40 -17.33
N LEU A 558 2.18 -0.44 -17.56
CA LEU A 558 2.14 -1.86 -17.28
C LEU A 558 3.06 -2.22 -16.11
N PRO A 559 2.61 -3.13 -15.23
CA PRO A 559 3.49 -3.81 -14.29
C PRO A 559 4.65 -4.53 -15.02
N PRO A 560 5.84 -4.63 -14.41
CA PRO A 560 6.98 -5.34 -15.02
C PRO A 560 6.63 -6.77 -15.46
N GLU A 561 5.83 -7.47 -14.66
CA GLU A 561 5.42 -8.87 -14.91
C GLU A 561 4.52 -8.99 -16.15
N ILE A 562 3.70 -7.98 -16.43
CA ILE A 562 2.85 -7.95 -17.62
C ILE A 562 3.66 -7.49 -18.83
N LEU A 563 4.50 -6.46 -18.66
CA LEU A 563 5.37 -5.94 -19.73
C LEU A 563 6.33 -7.00 -20.28
N GLU A 564 6.82 -7.89 -19.42
CA GLU A 564 7.64 -9.04 -19.84
C GLU A 564 6.90 -10.01 -20.75
N GLN A 565 5.59 -10.19 -20.55
CA GLN A 565 4.75 -11.09 -21.34
C GLN A 565 4.31 -10.48 -22.68
N VAL A 566 4.37 -9.15 -22.83
CA VAL A 566 4.03 -8.47 -24.09
C VAL A 566 5.14 -8.70 -25.12
N SER A 567 4.79 -9.45 -26.17
CA SER A 567 5.68 -9.74 -27.29
C SER A 567 5.53 -8.70 -28.41
N GLY A 568 6.65 -8.17 -28.93
CA GLY A 568 6.62 -7.22 -30.07
C GLY A 568 6.26 -7.86 -31.43
N HIS A 569 6.12 -9.18 -31.47
CA HIS A 569 5.80 -9.97 -32.67
C HIS A 569 4.86 -11.12 -32.26
N GLY A 570 4.08 -11.65 -33.20
CA GLY A 570 3.17 -12.77 -32.95
C GLY A 570 1.73 -12.47 -33.36
N PRO A 571 0.81 -13.42 -33.08
CA PRO A 571 -0.56 -13.39 -33.62
C PRO A 571 -1.36 -12.16 -33.21
N PHE A 572 -1.08 -11.58 -32.04
CA PHE A 572 -1.82 -10.42 -31.52
C PHE A 572 -1.23 -9.06 -31.96
N VAL A 573 -0.06 -9.03 -32.59
CA VAL A 573 0.68 -7.80 -32.93
C VAL A 573 0.95 -7.68 -34.43
N ASP A 574 1.24 -8.77 -35.14
CA ASP A 574 1.72 -8.69 -36.53
C ASP A 574 0.67 -8.10 -37.49
N HIS A 575 -0.60 -8.48 -37.35
CA HIS A 575 -1.69 -8.00 -38.19
C HIS A 575 -2.08 -6.56 -37.87
N VAL A 576 -2.33 -6.25 -36.59
CA VAL A 576 -2.65 -4.88 -36.14
C VAL A 576 -1.52 -3.90 -36.49
N HIS A 577 -0.26 -4.33 -36.45
CA HIS A 577 0.87 -3.51 -36.89
C HIS A 577 0.79 -3.10 -38.35
N ARG A 578 0.50 -4.07 -39.24
CA ARG A 578 0.34 -3.80 -40.68
C ARG A 578 -0.82 -2.83 -40.93
N LEU A 579 -1.93 -3.02 -40.21
CA LEU A 579 -3.11 -2.17 -40.31
C LEU A 579 -2.82 -0.74 -39.85
N VAL A 580 -2.19 -0.55 -38.68
CA VAL A 580 -1.89 0.78 -38.12
C VAL A 580 -0.82 1.51 -38.95
N ARG A 581 0.18 0.79 -39.49
CA ARG A 581 1.14 1.40 -40.44
C ARG A 581 0.47 1.88 -41.72
N HIS A 582 -0.34 1.04 -42.34
CA HIS A 582 -1.10 1.42 -43.54
C HIS A 582 -2.03 2.61 -43.28
N LEU A 583 -2.70 2.61 -42.12
CA LEU A 583 -3.53 3.74 -41.68
C LEU A 583 -2.70 5.03 -41.57
N ALA A 584 -1.53 4.98 -40.95
CA ALA A 584 -0.63 6.12 -40.84
C ALA A 584 -0.13 6.61 -42.21
N ASP A 585 0.21 5.69 -43.12
CA ASP A 585 0.68 6.01 -44.47
C ASP A 585 -0.42 6.71 -45.31
N VAL A 586 -1.65 6.19 -45.27
CA VAL A 586 -2.80 6.78 -46.01
C VAL A 586 -3.19 8.15 -45.46
N LEU A 587 -2.95 8.40 -44.16
CA LEU A 587 -3.23 9.67 -43.51
C LEU A 587 -2.02 10.64 -43.53
N ASP A 588 -0.90 10.27 -44.18
CA ASP A 588 0.37 11.03 -44.20
C ASP A 588 0.91 11.42 -42.81
N ILE A 589 0.75 10.52 -41.83
CA ILE A 589 1.18 10.76 -40.44
C ILE A 589 2.67 10.40 -40.29
N LYS A 590 3.54 11.39 -40.46
CA LYS A 590 5.02 11.21 -40.42
C LYS A 590 5.57 10.92 -39.02
N ARG A 591 4.89 11.37 -37.95
CA ARG A 591 5.28 11.15 -36.55
C ARG A 591 4.09 10.61 -35.76
N PHE A 592 3.76 9.34 -35.98
CA PHE A 592 2.59 8.69 -35.38
C PHE A 592 2.49 8.92 -33.86
N THR A 593 3.59 8.82 -33.14
CA THR A 593 3.64 9.02 -31.68
C THR A 593 3.21 10.40 -31.19
N HIS A 594 3.30 11.43 -32.03
CA HIS A 594 2.92 12.81 -31.69
C HIS A 594 1.59 13.24 -32.34
N SER A 595 0.92 12.32 -33.05
CA SER A 595 -0.25 12.62 -33.88
C SER A 595 -1.31 11.53 -33.80
N VAL A 596 -1.35 10.77 -32.69
CA VAL A 596 -2.38 9.74 -32.45
C VAL A 596 -3.77 10.36 -32.34
N ASP A 597 -3.85 11.59 -31.84
CA ASP A 597 -5.06 12.41 -31.72
C ASP A 597 -5.77 12.64 -33.06
N THR A 598 -5.03 12.65 -34.19
CA THR A 598 -5.62 12.75 -35.54
C THR A 598 -6.61 11.62 -35.85
N LEU A 599 -6.51 10.48 -35.15
CA LEU A 599 -7.43 9.35 -35.30
C LEU A 599 -8.81 9.63 -34.69
N LEU A 600 -8.93 10.62 -33.81
CA LEU A 600 -10.19 10.97 -33.14
C LEU A 600 -11.22 11.49 -34.15
N ASP A 601 -10.79 12.27 -35.13
CA ASP A 601 -11.68 12.92 -36.10
C ASP A 601 -11.99 12.03 -37.34
N LEU A 602 -11.39 10.84 -37.41
CA LEU A 602 -11.53 9.95 -38.56
C LEU A 602 -12.91 9.24 -38.57
N LYS A 603 -13.84 9.66 -39.44
CA LYS A 603 -15.16 9.00 -39.56
C LYS A 603 -15.07 7.47 -39.71
N GLN A 604 -15.97 6.75 -39.06
CA GLN A 604 -15.98 5.28 -39.00
C GLN A 604 -15.96 4.64 -40.39
N ASP A 605 -16.78 5.13 -41.33
CA ASP A 605 -16.84 4.58 -42.70
C ASP A 605 -15.49 4.70 -43.43
N ARG A 606 -14.80 5.83 -43.24
CA ARG A 606 -13.48 6.06 -43.83
C ARG A 606 -12.43 5.16 -43.19
N LEU A 607 -12.47 4.96 -41.88
CA LEU A 607 -11.58 4.02 -41.19
C LEU A 607 -11.76 2.59 -41.74
N SER A 608 -13.00 2.10 -41.81
CA SER A 608 -13.29 0.76 -42.35
C SER A 608 -12.87 0.63 -43.82
N GLN A 609 -13.05 1.66 -44.64
CA GLN A 609 -12.55 1.70 -46.02
C GLN A 609 -11.02 1.56 -46.08
N ILE A 610 -10.27 2.31 -45.27
CA ILE A 610 -8.80 2.26 -45.25
C ILE A 610 -8.32 0.87 -44.81
N LEU A 611 -8.88 0.32 -43.73
CA LEU A 611 -8.51 -1.01 -43.22
C LEU A 611 -8.87 -2.14 -44.20
N SER A 612 -9.92 -1.96 -45.01
CA SER A 612 -10.33 -2.95 -46.01
C SER A 612 -9.32 -3.14 -47.14
N GLN A 613 -8.48 -2.14 -47.42
CA GLN A 613 -7.49 -2.14 -48.51
C GLN A 613 -6.36 -3.17 -48.33
N ILE A 614 -6.23 -3.76 -47.14
CA ILE A 614 -5.27 -4.85 -46.88
C ILE A 614 -6.02 -6.20 -46.96
N PRO A 615 -5.94 -6.94 -48.08
CA PRO A 615 -6.74 -8.16 -48.29
C PRO A 615 -6.29 -9.33 -47.40
N ASP A 616 -5.00 -9.43 -47.08
CA ASP A 616 -4.41 -10.60 -46.40
C ASP A 616 -4.55 -10.58 -44.87
N VAL A 617 -5.27 -9.61 -44.32
CA VAL A 617 -5.49 -9.48 -42.87
C VAL A 617 -6.89 -10.00 -42.50
N PRO A 618 -7.02 -10.93 -41.54
CA PRO A 618 -8.31 -11.45 -41.11
C PRO A 618 -9.30 -10.35 -40.72
N PRO A 619 -10.62 -10.52 -40.99
CA PRO A 619 -11.64 -9.53 -40.61
C PRO A 619 -11.66 -9.20 -39.12
N GLN A 620 -11.39 -10.20 -38.27
CA GLN A 620 -11.31 -10.04 -36.82
C GLN A 620 -10.22 -9.04 -36.39
N GLU A 621 -9.07 -9.03 -37.07
CA GLU A 621 -7.97 -8.12 -36.77
C GLU A 621 -8.27 -6.68 -37.22
N LYS A 622 -8.98 -6.51 -38.35
CA LYS A 622 -9.50 -5.20 -38.77
C LYS A 622 -10.46 -4.65 -37.72
N ARG A 623 -11.36 -5.50 -37.24
CA ARG A 623 -12.32 -5.16 -36.18
C ARG A 623 -11.63 -4.77 -34.87
N ARG A 624 -10.55 -5.44 -34.46
CA ARG A 624 -9.75 -5.06 -33.27
C ARG A 624 -9.23 -3.63 -33.37
N VAL A 625 -8.71 -3.21 -34.52
CA VAL A 625 -8.21 -1.83 -34.72
C VAL A 625 -9.36 -0.82 -34.67
N GLU A 626 -10.50 -1.12 -35.31
CA GLU A 626 -11.69 -0.27 -35.23
C GLU A 626 -12.19 -0.09 -33.80
N LEU A 627 -12.28 -1.19 -33.06
CA LEU A 627 -12.76 -1.17 -31.67
C LEU A 627 -11.80 -0.44 -30.74
N LEU A 628 -10.48 -0.58 -30.91
CA LEU A 628 -9.52 0.18 -30.11
C LEU A 628 -9.61 1.69 -30.40
N ILE A 629 -9.75 2.11 -31.66
CA ILE A 629 -9.94 3.53 -32.01
C ILE A 629 -11.30 4.04 -31.50
N ARG A 630 -12.36 3.22 -31.55
CA ARG A 630 -13.65 3.58 -30.97
C ARG A 630 -13.57 3.71 -29.44
N MET A 631 -12.91 2.78 -28.77
CA MET A 631 -12.63 2.86 -27.34
C MET A 631 -11.81 4.10 -27.02
N TYR A 632 -10.81 4.43 -27.83
CA TYR A 632 -10.02 5.67 -27.70
C TYR A 632 -10.90 6.91 -27.72
N ARG A 633 -11.84 7.03 -28.66
CA ARG A 633 -12.79 8.16 -28.73
C ARG A 633 -13.67 8.25 -27.48
N LEU A 634 -14.23 7.13 -27.05
CA LEU A 634 -15.10 7.07 -25.88
C LEU A 634 -14.33 7.44 -24.60
N GLU A 635 -13.10 6.96 -24.44
CA GLU A 635 -12.25 7.27 -23.28
C GLU A 635 -11.70 8.71 -23.34
N VAL A 636 -11.43 9.27 -24.52
CA VAL A 636 -11.07 10.69 -24.69
C VAL A 636 -12.26 11.59 -24.38
N HIS A 637 -13.46 11.24 -24.84
CA HIS A 637 -14.68 11.93 -24.46
C HIS A 637 -14.84 11.91 -22.93
N LYS A 638 -14.66 10.73 -22.33
CA LYS A 638 -14.71 10.52 -20.88
C LYS A 638 -13.66 11.37 -20.14
N TYR A 639 -12.38 11.23 -20.40
CA TYR A 639 -11.35 11.83 -19.53
C TYR A 639 -10.76 13.16 -20.01
N LYS A 640 -10.89 13.48 -21.30
CA LYS A 640 -10.37 14.74 -21.90
C LYS A 640 -11.50 15.70 -22.33
N LEU A 641 -12.78 15.33 -22.14
CA LEU A 641 -13.95 16.11 -22.56
C LEU A 641 -13.95 16.40 -24.06
N GLY A 642 -13.53 15.42 -24.85
CA GLY A 642 -13.61 15.50 -26.31
C GLY A 642 -15.03 15.78 -26.79
N THR A 643 -15.20 16.47 -27.91
CA THR A 643 -16.53 16.72 -28.49
C THR A 643 -17.04 15.54 -29.32
N GLN A 644 -16.21 14.52 -29.52
CA GLN A 644 -16.59 13.31 -30.24
C GLN A 644 -17.76 12.64 -29.49
N GLU A 645 -18.85 12.32 -30.19
CA GLU A 645 -20.07 11.71 -29.63
C GLU A 645 -20.91 12.60 -28.66
N ILE A 646 -20.65 13.92 -28.57
CA ILE A 646 -21.36 14.83 -27.64
C ILE A 646 -22.89 14.81 -27.79
N ARG A 647 -23.38 14.56 -29.00
CA ARG A 647 -24.82 14.55 -29.31
C ARG A 647 -25.59 13.50 -28.51
N HIS A 648 -25.04 12.29 -28.41
CA HIS A 648 -25.65 11.20 -27.66
C HIS A 648 -25.88 11.57 -26.19
N HIS A 649 -24.90 12.23 -25.57
CA HIS A 649 -24.98 12.66 -24.17
C HIS A 649 -25.93 13.84 -23.96
N LEU A 650 -26.02 14.77 -24.91
CA LEU A 650 -27.03 15.85 -24.85
C LEU A 650 -28.45 15.28 -24.93
N GLU A 651 -28.67 14.28 -25.78
CA GLU A 651 -29.96 13.56 -25.88
C GLU A 651 -30.27 12.78 -24.59
N GLU A 652 -29.27 12.13 -23.99
CA GLU A 652 -29.42 11.43 -22.72
C GLU A 652 -29.76 12.38 -21.57
N ALA A 653 -29.02 13.49 -21.44
CA ALA A 653 -29.28 14.52 -20.43
C ALA A 653 -30.68 15.13 -20.60
N ARG A 654 -31.12 15.36 -21.84
CA ARG A 654 -32.50 15.78 -22.11
C ARG A 654 -33.50 14.75 -21.58
N ASN A 655 -33.28 13.47 -21.86
CA ASN A 655 -34.15 12.39 -21.39
C ASN A 655 -34.15 12.26 -19.85
N GLN A 656 -33.06 12.68 -19.19
CA GLN A 656 -32.96 12.77 -17.72
C GLN A 656 -33.64 14.02 -17.14
N GLY A 657 -34.18 14.92 -17.98
CA GLY A 657 -34.99 16.07 -17.56
C GLY A 657 -34.26 17.42 -17.51
N PHE A 658 -33.07 17.54 -18.11
CA PHE A 658 -32.39 18.83 -18.22
C PHE A 658 -33.08 19.75 -19.24
N GLU A 659 -33.57 20.91 -18.79
CA GLU A 659 -34.26 21.89 -19.62
C GLU A 659 -33.31 22.67 -20.54
N GLY A 660 -33.82 23.14 -21.69
CA GLY A 660 -33.08 24.00 -22.64
C GLY A 660 -32.19 23.27 -23.65
N LEU A 661 -31.99 21.96 -23.50
CA LEU A 661 -31.12 21.16 -24.39
C LEU A 661 -31.69 20.94 -25.80
N ASP A 662 -33.01 21.02 -25.99
CA ASP A 662 -33.62 20.89 -27.33
C ASP A 662 -33.11 21.97 -28.29
N LYS A 663 -33.00 23.22 -27.82
CA LYS A 663 -32.47 24.34 -28.62
C LYS A 663 -31.02 24.11 -29.01
N VAL A 664 -30.22 23.53 -28.12
CA VAL A 664 -28.82 23.20 -28.39
C VAL A 664 -28.73 22.11 -29.45
N LEU A 665 -29.51 21.03 -29.32
CA LEU A 665 -29.56 19.94 -30.29
C LEU A 665 -30.00 20.41 -31.68
N GLU A 666 -31.03 21.27 -31.76
CA GLU A 666 -31.53 21.82 -33.02
C GLU A 666 -30.47 22.67 -33.74
N VAL A 667 -29.73 23.52 -33.02
CA VAL A 667 -28.75 24.42 -33.64
C VAL A 667 -27.47 23.68 -34.05
N LEU A 668 -27.15 22.54 -33.42
CA LEU A 668 -26.07 21.67 -33.86
C LEU A 668 -26.33 20.98 -35.21
N ASP A 669 -27.60 20.91 -35.67
CA ASP A 669 -27.98 20.32 -36.97
C ASP A 669 -27.95 21.33 -38.13
N VAL A 670 -27.80 22.63 -37.84
CA VAL A 670 -27.79 23.68 -38.85
C VAL A 670 -26.36 23.99 -39.27
N ASP A 671 -25.96 23.48 -40.43
CA ASP A 671 -24.57 23.53 -40.93
C ASP A 671 -24.04 24.93 -41.32
N ASP A 672 -24.80 26.02 -41.15
CA ASP A 672 -24.49 27.33 -41.77
C ASP A 672 -24.63 28.58 -40.86
N ASP A 673 -24.68 28.42 -39.54
CA ASP A 673 -24.74 29.58 -38.60
C ASP A 673 -23.92 29.38 -37.31
N PRO A 674 -22.58 29.50 -37.37
CA PRO A 674 -21.71 29.34 -36.21
C PRO A 674 -21.93 30.39 -35.11
N GLU A 675 -22.35 31.59 -35.46
CA GLU A 675 -22.60 32.69 -34.51
C GLU A 675 -23.80 32.36 -33.64
N ARG A 676 -24.93 31.98 -34.26
CA ARG A 676 -26.11 31.52 -33.53
C ARG A 676 -25.84 30.26 -32.70
N CYS A 677 -25.02 29.35 -33.21
CA CYS A 677 -24.60 28.16 -32.46
C CYS A 677 -23.84 28.54 -31.19
N LEU A 678 -22.89 29.47 -31.30
CA LEU A 678 -22.15 29.96 -30.16
C LEU A 678 -23.05 30.68 -29.15
N GLU A 679 -23.95 31.55 -29.60
CA GLU A 679 -24.89 32.28 -28.73
C GLU A 679 -25.75 31.31 -27.91
N VAL A 680 -26.40 30.34 -28.56
CA VAL A 680 -27.28 29.38 -27.88
C VAL A 680 -26.51 28.51 -26.88
N ILE A 681 -25.28 28.12 -27.22
CA ILE A 681 -24.42 27.37 -26.30
C ILE A 681 -24.01 28.24 -25.10
N LEU A 682 -23.63 29.50 -25.31
CA LEU A 682 -23.23 30.40 -24.23
C LEU A 682 -24.40 30.70 -23.29
N ASP A 683 -25.59 30.97 -23.82
CA ASP A 683 -26.81 31.20 -23.03
C ASP A 683 -27.12 29.98 -22.14
N GLN A 684 -27.03 28.78 -22.70
CA GLN A 684 -27.26 27.55 -21.94
C GLN A 684 -26.16 27.31 -20.88
N LEU A 685 -24.90 27.62 -21.19
CA LEU A 685 -23.80 27.52 -20.23
C LEU A 685 -23.96 28.50 -19.07
N ASP A 686 -24.47 29.71 -19.32
CA ASP A 686 -24.75 30.70 -18.28
C ASP A 686 -25.92 30.28 -17.41
N ALA A 687 -26.99 29.70 -17.98
CA ALA A 687 -28.08 29.11 -17.22
C ALA A 687 -27.58 27.99 -16.29
N LEU A 688 -26.77 27.05 -16.81
CA LEU A 688 -26.18 25.97 -16.02
C LEU A 688 -25.23 26.48 -14.94
N LYS A 689 -24.43 27.51 -15.24
CA LYS A 689 -23.58 28.17 -14.24
C LYS A 689 -24.41 28.77 -13.11
N GLY A 690 -25.56 29.37 -13.41
CA GLY A 690 -26.50 29.86 -12.41
C GLY A 690 -27.00 28.77 -11.47
N ILE A 691 -27.29 27.58 -11.99
CA ILE A 691 -27.69 26.41 -11.19
C ILE A 691 -26.53 25.95 -10.28
N ILE A 692 -25.32 25.83 -10.83
CA ILE A 692 -24.12 25.38 -10.08
C ILE A 692 -23.76 26.34 -8.94
N LEU A 693 -23.94 27.65 -9.15
CA LEU A 693 -23.66 28.69 -8.15
C LEU A 693 -24.87 29.00 -7.25
N SER A 694 -25.96 28.24 -7.39
CA SER A 694 -27.15 28.41 -6.55
C SER A 694 -26.82 28.15 -5.08
N LYS A 695 -27.52 28.86 -4.18
CA LYS A 695 -27.47 28.58 -2.73
C LYS A 695 -28.30 27.36 -2.34
N GLU A 696 -29.10 26.84 -3.26
CA GLU A 696 -29.84 25.60 -3.07
C GLU A 696 -28.87 24.44 -2.84
N ARG A 697 -29.18 23.61 -1.85
CA ARG A 697 -28.37 22.42 -1.53
C ARG A 697 -29.09 21.19 -2.03
N PHE A 698 -28.39 20.39 -2.81
CA PHE A 698 -28.92 19.16 -3.37
C PHE A 698 -28.57 17.98 -2.45
N GLU A 699 -29.54 17.08 -2.26
CA GLU A 699 -29.30 15.82 -1.54
C GLU A 699 -28.34 14.92 -2.31
N ILE A 700 -27.43 14.29 -1.58
CA ILE A 700 -26.49 13.32 -2.13
C ILE A 700 -27.27 12.04 -2.46
N ARG A 701 -27.33 11.66 -3.74
CA ARG A 701 -27.98 10.44 -4.23
C ARG A 701 -26.97 9.35 -4.58
N GLU A 702 -27.35 8.09 -4.41
CA GLU A 702 -26.54 6.90 -4.71
C GLU A 702 -27.33 5.91 -5.56
N ASP A 703 -26.89 5.70 -6.80
CA ASP A 703 -27.43 4.65 -7.68
C ASP A 703 -26.45 3.48 -7.71
N ILE A 704 -26.57 2.58 -6.71
CA ILE A 704 -25.70 1.40 -6.60
C ILE A 704 -26.32 0.23 -7.38
N TYR A 705 -25.74 -0.08 -8.55
CA TYR A 705 -26.07 -1.29 -9.28
C TYR A 705 -25.46 -2.52 -8.60
N HIS A 706 -26.28 -3.29 -7.88
CA HIS A 706 -25.87 -4.60 -7.37
C HIS A 706 -25.69 -5.60 -8.53
N LYS A 707 -24.45 -5.74 -9.03
CA LYS A 707 -24.06 -6.84 -9.93
C LYS A 707 -24.12 -8.15 -9.12
N ARG A 708 -24.93 -9.12 -9.59
CA ARG A 708 -25.13 -10.44 -8.96
C ARG A 708 -23.85 -11.26 -8.86
#